data_AF-A0A0V0VA84-F1
#
_entry.id   AF-A0A0V0VA84-F1
#
_cell.length_a   1.000
_cell.length_b   1.000
_cell.length_c   1.000
_cell.angle_alpha   90.00
_cell.angle_beta   90.00
_cell.angle_gamma   90.00
#
_symmetry.space_group_name_H-M   'P 1'
#
loop_
_entity.id
_entity.type
_entity.pdbx_description
1 polymer ?
#
loop_
_entity_poly.entity_id
_entity_poly.type
_entity_poly.pdbx_seq_one_letter_code
_entity_poly.pdbx_strand_id
1 'polypeptide(L)'
;MLRTYAEDLESDAFNAEEYVERLAWRLTGPGGGDKIDAVFLNAALEEEISNLQILFDQCQGKIRNLENQCREEEETFCAALEKLVSENEIADGKLKTLNERVNSVAARVVHLGDQLQSVTAPRARAFEAYQLMVHFNEFLSDQPLESETFTDPDKLVEAGEVIYKLHIIAMELPKEKYEAVQTRIAYKYDELEKMLIEEFVRHHHANAKLKMKQIANVLSQFNGYSQAIDAYVEQCQWQSFRGGDIFTDIWNMLQKHDPVINDVFPNPQQVMSKLVLNIYHGKLQGYVRSKLLNASDPELYLSSLYDLFQKNNKLVDKMTSELVCCPEKDFILMLVNTVFSKYLPDYIKIETNYLHDQCKSILQKFYEKNGHVKKSGFSGIQDLKRDLQARLMQDTRTNYSLLSEEVAINILQETKLAFHRCGVLSSANDLSENVRQILDILMQYLCREHLEYAVDLAVNAIQSNENQGVKDFLNILRQTAAISHLLEKQIDDSVSALLKNSSQSTSCLEHAKSLLETIEAKLDKGVDKMLTTIVGHVRFILTTEQKKQEFKPEEDDNNSGEIPLCSNACSMACKYLSQQIAIMNESLDGSNLENTLTELVVRFHRVIVDHIYQFQYNSQGELILQLLFFLICLSIFYYSRSDAVAVRC
;
A
#
# COMPACT_ATOMS: atom_id res chain seq x y z
N MET A 1 44.77 -30.47 7.58
CA MET A 1 44.24 -31.33 6.52
C MET A 1 42.89 -31.96 6.90
N LEU A 2 42.74 -32.67 8.01
CA LEU A 2 41.45 -33.28 8.43
C LEU A 2 40.25 -32.31 8.59
N ARG A 3 40.47 -31.03 8.88
CA ARG A 3 39.40 -30.03 9.06
C ARG A 3 38.79 -29.54 7.73
N THR A 4 39.60 -29.47 6.67
CA THR A 4 39.17 -29.03 5.34
C THR A 4 38.39 -30.12 4.58
N TYR A 5 38.59 -31.39 4.91
CA TYR A 5 37.86 -32.50 4.32
C TYR A 5 36.41 -32.61 4.85
N ALA A 6 36.18 -32.22 6.10
CA ALA A 6 34.84 -32.22 6.70
C ALA A 6 33.91 -31.18 6.07
N GLU A 7 34.42 -29.98 5.76
CA GLU A 7 33.64 -28.89 5.15
C GLU A 7 33.16 -29.23 3.71
N ASP A 8 33.94 -29.99 2.94
CA ASP A 8 33.54 -30.45 1.60
C ASP A 8 32.46 -31.57 1.68
N LEU A 9 32.46 -32.37 2.75
CA LEU A 9 31.52 -33.48 2.99
C LEU A 9 30.18 -33.02 3.60
N GLU A 10 30.16 -31.86 4.25
CA GLU A 10 28.97 -31.26 4.90
C GLU A 10 28.12 -30.38 3.96
N SER A 11 28.46 -30.29 2.67
CA SER A 11 27.68 -29.57 1.65
C SER A 11 26.41 -30.33 1.24
N ASP A 12 25.25 -29.64 1.20
CA ASP A 12 23.94 -30.20 0.81
C ASP A 12 23.89 -30.79 -0.61
N ALA A 13 24.89 -30.49 -1.45
CA ALA A 13 25.06 -31.00 -2.82
C ALA A 13 26.39 -31.74 -2.99
N PHE A 14 26.69 -32.68 -2.10
CA PHE A 14 27.91 -33.49 -2.21
C PHE A 14 27.92 -34.33 -3.50
N ASN A 15 28.97 -34.15 -4.32
CA ASN A 15 29.24 -34.97 -5.50
C ASN A 15 30.56 -35.73 -5.33
N ALA A 16 30.49 -37.06 -5.33
CA ALA A 16 31.63 -37.94 -5.16
C ALA A 16 32.67 -37.80 -6.28
N GLU A 17 32.24 -37.57 -7.52
CA GLU A 17 33.14 -37.43 -8.67
C GLU A 17 33.94 -36.12 -8.59
N GLU A 18 33.27 -35.02 -8.24
CA GLU A 18 33.89 -33.71 -8.07
C GLU A 18 34.85 -33.69 -6.87
N TYR A 19 34.51 -34.39 -5.79
CA TYR A 19 35.38 -34.54 -4.63
C TYR A 19 36.67 -35.30 -4.98
N VAL A 20 36.57 -36.41 -5.71
CA VAL A 20 37.73 -37.19 -6.18
C VAL A 20 38.58 -36.37 -7.14
N GLU A 21 37.96 -35.59 -8.03
CA GLU A 21 38.67 -34.71 -8.96
C GLU A 21 39.44 -33.60 -8.22
N ARG A 22 38.82 -32.94 -7.24
CA ARG A 22 39.49 -31.95 -6.36
C ARG A 22 40.60 -32.57 -5.54
N LEU A 23 40.42 -33.80 -5.05
CA LEU A 23 41.43 -34.56 -4.31
C LEU A 23 42.65 -34.84 -5.19
N ALA A 24 42.43 -35.35 -6.41
CA ALA A 24 43.48 -35.57 -7.39
C ALA A 24 44.21 -34.26 -7.72
N TRP A 25 43.48 -33.17 -7.91
CA TRP A 25 44.04 -31.84 -8.17
C TRP A 25 44.90 -31.30 -7.01
N ARG A 26 44.48 -31.52 -5.76
CA ARG A 26 45.24 -31.15 -4.55
C ARG A 26 46.54 -31.96 -4.43
N LEU A 27 46.52 -33.23 -4.80
CA LEU A 27 47.67 -34.13 -4.74
C LEU A 27 48.69 -33.86 -5.86
N THR A 28 48.27 -33.42 -7.04
CA THR A 28 49.15 -33.16 -8.19
C THR A 28 49.59 -31.70 -8.36
N GLY A 29 48.88 -30.75 -7.74
CA GLY A 29 49.16 -29.30 -7.79
C GLY A 29 48.91 -28.65 -9.16
N PRO A 30 48.93 -27.30 -9.27
CA PRO A 30 48.50 -26.54 -10.46
C PRO A 30 49.47 -26.63 -11.67
N GLY A 31 50.47 -27.50 -11.60
CA GLY A 31 51.59 -27.54 -12.55
C GLY A 31 52.14 -28.95 -12.74
N GLY A 32 51.28 -29.96 -12.84
CA GLY A 32 51.66 -31.33 -13.15
C GLY A 32 52.26 -31.42 -14.56
N GLY A 33 53.58 -31.54 -14.64
CA GLY A 33 54.28 -31.86 -15.88
C GLY A 33 53.84 -33.20 -16.47
N ASP A 34 54.09 -33.40 -17.75
CA ASP A 34 53.62 -34.45 -18.68
C ASP A 34 53.95 -35.93 -18.31
N LYS A 35 54.27 -36.21 -17.03
CA LYS A 35 54.49 -37.54 -16.47
C LYS A 35 53.77 -37.66 -15.13
N ILE A 36 52.56 -38.19 -15.17
CA ILE A 36 51.82 -38.63 -14.00
C ILE A 36 52.57 -39.82 -13.37
N ASP A 37 53.09 -39.66 -12.16
CA ASP A 37 53.68 -40.77 -11.40
C ASP A 37 52.55 -41.60 -10.77
N ALA A 38 52.15 -42.64 -11.48
CA ALA A 38 51.07 -43.54 -11.07
C ALA A 38 51.34 -44.24 -9.72
N VAL A 39 52.60 -44.43 -9.34
CA VAL A 39 52.96 -45.09 -8.07
C VAL A 39 52.75 -44.15 -6.90
N PHE A 40 53.15 -42.88 -7.05
CA PHE A 40 52.93 -41.84 -6.04
C PHE A 40 51.44 -41.55 -5.82
N LEU A 41 50.67 -41.41 -6.92
CA LEU A 41 49.23 -41.16 -6.85
C LEU A 41 48.47 -42.31 -6.18
N ASN A 42 48.84 -43.56 -6.47
CA ASN A 42 48.21 -44.71 -5.84
C ASN A 42 48.50 -44.77 -4.33
N ALA A 43 49.76 -44.53 -3.93
CA ALA A 43 50.12 -44.48 -2.51
C ALA A 43 49.43 -43.34 -1.74
N ALA A 44 49.31 -42.16 -2.36
CA ALA A 44 48.62 -41.02 -1.75
C ALA A 44 47.09 -41.23 -1.66
N LEU A 45 46.49 -41.88 -2.68
CA LEU A 45 45.07 -42.28 -2.63
C LEU A 45 44.81 -43.33 -1.55
N GLU A 46 45.68 -44.33 -1.40
CA GLU A 46 45.58 -45.32 -0.33
C GLU A 46 45.67 -44.68 1.07
N GLU A 47 46.55 -43.70 1.25
CA GLU A 47 46.66 -42.93 2.49
C GLU A 47 45.39 -42.12 2.79
N GLU A 48 44.81 -41.45 1.78
CA GLU A 48 43.58 -40.67 1.97
C GLU A 48 42.33 -41.54 2.15
N ILE A 49 42.26 -42.72 1.51
CA ILE A 49 41.22 -43.72 1.79
C ILE A 49 41.30 -44.16 3.25
N SER A 50 42.51 -44.38 3.77
CA SER A 50 42.72 -44.71 5.19
C SER A 50 42.25 -43.58 6.12
N ASN A 51 42.55 -42.32 5.78
CA ASN A 51 42.09 -41.16 6.55
C ASN A 51 40.55 -41.02 6.53
N LEU A 52 39.91 -41.24 5.38
CA LEU A 52 38.46 -41.25 5.25
C LEU A 52 37.81 -42.37 6.05
N GLN A 53 38.44 -43.56 6.09
CA GLN A 53 37.98 -44.67 6.92
C GLN A 53 38.02 -44.32 8.41
N ILE A 54 39.10 -43.68 8.87
CA ILE A 54 39.21 -43.19 10.26
C ILE A 54 38.14 -42.15 10.58
N LEU A 55 37.88 -41.21 9.66
CA LEU A 55 36.81 -40.22 9.81
C LEU A 55 35.42 -40.88 9.85
N PHE A 56 35.19 -41.89 9.02
CA PHE A 56 33.95 -42.66 9.02
C PHE A 56 33.74 -43.37 10.36
N ASP A 57 34.76 -44.04 10.89
CA ASP A 57 34.68 -44.73 12.19
C ASP A 57 34.44 -43.73 13.34
N GLN A 58 35.06 -42.55 13.29
CA GLN A 58 34.81 -41.46 14.25
C GLN A 58 33.38 -40.93 14.17
N CYS A 59 32.86 -40.71 12.96
CA CYS A 59 31.48 -40.26 12.75
C CYS A 59 30.49 -41.32 13.22
N GLN A 60 30.72 -42.59 12.89
CA GLN A 60 29.89 -43.70 13.35
C GLN A 60 29.91 -43.84 14.87
N GLY A 61 31.06 -43.60 15.52
CA GLY A 61 31.17 -43.54 16.97
C GLY A 61 30.37 -42.39 17.59
N LYS A 62 30.41 -41.20 16.99
CA LYS A 62 29.58 -40.06 17.43
C LYS A 62 28.09 -40.34 17.28
N ILE A 63 27.68 -40.93 16.14
CA ILE A 63 26.29 -41.31 15.89
C ILE A 63 25.81 -42.28 16.98
N ARG A 64 26.55 -43.36 17.26
CA ARG A 64 26.17 -44.32 18.32
C ARG A 64 26.07 -43.68 19.70
N ASN A 65 26.96 -42.75 20.03
CA ASN A 65 26.90 -42.03 21.31
C ASN A 65 25.65 -41.15 21.40
N LEU A 66 25.33 -40.40 20.34
CA LEU A 66 24.14 -39.57 20.26
C LEU A 66 22.86 -40.43 20.30
N GLU A 67 22.84 -41.56 19.60
CA GLU A 67 21.73 -42.52 19.65
C GLU A 67 21.50 -43.08 21.06
N ASN A 68 22.57 -43.40 21.78
CA ASN A 68 22.47 -43.88 23.16
C ASN A 68 21.98 -42.76 24.12
N GLN A 69 22.51 -41.54 23.98
CA GLN A 69 22.03 -40.40 24.77
C GLN A 69 20.56 -40.11 24.51
N CYS A 70 20.14 -40.11 23.24
CA CYS A 70 18.75 -39.93 22.86
C CYS A 70 17.85 -41.01 23.47
N ARG A 71 18.31 -42.27 23.52
CA ARG A 71 17.57 -43.37 24.14
C ARG A 71 17.44 -43.21 25.66
N GLU A 72 18.50 -42.83 26.35
CA GLU A 72 18.46 -42.57 27.80
C GLU A 72 17.54 -41.39 28.14
N GLU A 73 17.59 -40.31 27.35
CA GLU A 73 16.67 -39.18 27.48
C GLU A 73 15.22 -39.57 27.19
N GLU A 74 14.98 -40.41 26.18
CA GLU A 74 13.64 -40.91 25.86
C GLU A 74 13.07 -41.79 26.98
N GLU A 75 13.87 -42.70 27.55
CA GLU A 75 13.46 -43.55 28.66
C GLU A 75 13.14 -42.72 29.92
N THR A 76 13.99 -41.74 30.25
CA THR A 76 13.76 -40.85 31.39
C THR A 76 12.53 -39.95 31.19
N PHE A 77 12.32 -39.47 29.98
CA PHE A 77 11.13 -38.68 29.62
C PHE A 77 9.84 -39.53 29.69
N CYS A 78 9.87 -40.75 29.17
CA CYS A 78 8.74 -41.68 29.26
C CYS A 78 8.36 -41.98 30.71
N ALA A 79 9.35 -42.26 31.57
CA ALA A 79 9.11 -42.49 32.99
C ALA A 79 8.52 -41.25 33.70
N ALA A 80 8.97 -40.04 33.34
CA ALA A 80 8.41 -38.80 33.86
C ALA A 80 6.95 -38.59 33.39
N LEU A 81 6.65 -38.90 32.13
CA LEU A 81 5.30 -38.84 31.57
C LEU A 81 4.35 -39.80 32.29
N GLU A 82 4.75 -41.06 32.49
CA GLU A 82 3.92 -42.05 33.20
C GLU A 82 3.59 -41.59 34.63
N LYS A 83 4.56 -41.02 35.33
CA LYS A 83 4.36 -40.45 36.67
C LYS A 83 3.37 -39.28 36.64
N LEU A 84 3.52 -38.35 35.69
CA LEU A 84 2.62 -37.20 35.54
C LEU A 84 1.19 -37.65 35.20
N VAL A 85 1.03 -38.65 34.34
CA VAL A 85 -0.28 -39.22 34.00
C VAL A 85 -0.93 -39.81 35.25
N SER A 86 -0.20 -40.59 36.04
CA SER A 86 -0.72 -41.17 37.29
C SER A 86 -1.13 -40.09 38.31
N GLU A 87 -0.32 -39.05 38.49
CA GLU A 87 -0.66 -37.93 39.38
C GLU A 87 -1.90 -37.18 38.90
N ASN A 88 -2.07 -37.03 37.59
CA ASN A 88 -3.22 -36.38 36.99
C ASN A 88 -4.50 -37.20 37.15
N GLU A 89 -4.44 -38.53 37.00
CA GLU A 89 -5.58 -39.43 37.27
C GLU A 89 -6.05 -39.34 38.73
N ILE A 90 -5.12 -39.24 39.68
CA ILE A 90 -5.43 -39.04 41.09
C ILE A 90 -6.09 -37.68 41.33
N ALA A 91 -5.60 -36.63 40.67
CA ALA A 91 -6.18 -35.29 40.74
C ALA A 91 -7.60 -35.24 40.17
N ASP A 92 -7.84 -35.90 39.02
CA ASP A 92 -9.16 -36.03 38.41
C ASP A 92 -10.15 -36.76 39.34
N GLY A 93 -9.73 -37.84 40.00
CA GLY A 93 -10.54 -38.52 41.01
C GLY A 93 -10.93 -37.63 42.20
N LYS A 94 -9.98 -36.80 42.69
CA LYS A 94 -10.25 -35.82 43.74
C LYS A 94 -11.21 -34.72 43.26
N LEU A 95 -11.05 -34.23 42.03
CA LEU A 95 -11.94 -33.24 41.43
C LEU A 95 -13.36 -33.77 41.27
N LYS A 96 -13.54 -35.00 40.81
CA LYS A 96 -14.86 -35.66 40.72
C LYS A 96 -15.54 -35.73 42.09
N THR A 97 -14.81 -36.17 43.12
CA THR A 97 -15.33 -36.25 44.49
C THR A 97 -15.70 -34.87 45.05
N LEU A 98 -14.88 -33.85 44.77
CA LEU A 98 -15.17 -32.47 45.17
C LEU A 98 -16.42 -31.95 44.46
N ASN A 99 -16.54 -32.19 43.15
CA ASN A 99 -17.67 -31.75 42.35
C ASN A 99 -18.99 -32.38 42.84
N GLU A 100 -18.98 -33.67 43.17
CA GLU A 100 -20.14 -34.35 43.78
C GLU A 100 -20.56 -33.69 45.10
N ARG A 101 -19.59 -33.36 45.96
CA ARG A 101 -19.86 -32.66 47.23
C ARG A 101 -20.39 -31.26 47.00
N VAL A 102 -19.80 -30.50 46.07
CA VAL A 102 -20.22 -29.13 45.72
C VAL A 102 -21.65 -29.16 45.19
N ASN A 103 -21.98 -30.09 44.29
CA ASN A 103 -23.33 -30.24 43.74
C ASN A 103 -24.36 -30.60 44.83
N SER A 104 -24.00 -31.49 45.77
CA SER A 104 -24.86 -31.84 46.90
C SER A 104 -25.11 -30.65 47.83
N VAL A 105 -24.08 -29.86 48.12
CA VAL A 105 -24.20 -28.64 48.93
C VAL A 105 -25.02 -27.58 48.19
N ALA A 106 -24.76 -27.36 46.90
CA ALA A 106 -25.51 -26.42 46.08
C ALA A 106 -27.00 -26.77 46.05
N ALA A 107 -27.35 -28.05 45.86
CA ALA A 107 -28.74 -28.51 45.88
C ALA A 107 -29.43 -28.22 47.23
N ARG A 108 -28.73 -28.44 48.35
CA ARG A 108 -29.27 -28.11 49.69
C ARG A 108 -29.43 -26.60 49.90
N VAL A 109 -28.48 -25.80 49.41
CA VAL A 109 -28.53 -24.33 49.51
C VAL A 109 -29.67 -23.77 48.67
N VAL A 110 -29.88 -24.28 47.45
CA VAL A 110 -31.03 -23.90 46.60
C VAL A 110 -32.33 -24.21 47.32
N HIS A 111 -32.51 -25.43 47.83
CA HIS A 111 -33.73 -25.78 48.55
C HIS A 111 -34.00 -24.91 49.79
N LEU A 112 -32.95 -24.57 50.56
CA LEU A 112 -33.08 -23.65 51.69
C LEU A 112 -33.42 -22.21 51.22
N GLY A 113 -32.80 -21.77 50.12
CA GLY A 113 -33.09 -20.49 49.48
C GLY A 113 -34.55 -20.39 49.02
N ASP A 114 -35.05 -21.43 48.36
CA ASP A 114 -36.44 -21.52 47.91
C ASP A 114 -37.42 -21.49 49.09
N GLN A 115 -37.12 -22.22 50.17
CA GLN A 115 -37.93 -22.19 51.39
C GLN A 115 -37.95 -20.80 52.04
N LEU A 116 -36.80 -20.15 52.15
CA LEU A 116 -36.72 -18.79 52.68
C LEU A 116 -37.50 -17.81 51.82
N GLN A 117 -37.28 -17.80 50.50
CA GLN A 117 -37.96 -16.94 49.55
C GLN A 117 -39.48 -17.16 49.56
N SER A 118 -39.94 -18.41 49.68
CA SER A 118 -41.37 -18.74 49.76
C SER A 118 -42.07 -18.10 50.96
N VAL A 119 -41.35 -17.86 52.06
CA VAL A 119 -41.89 -17.24 53.27
C VAL A 119 -41.70 -15.71 53.27
N THR A 120 -40.54 -15.21 52.86
CA THR A 120 -40.24 -13.76 52.91
C THR A 120 -40.87 -12.98 51.77
N ALA A 121 -40.97 -13.52 50.55
CA ALA A 121 -41.56 -12.83 49.42
C ALA A 121 -43.04 -12.42 49.61
N PRO A 122 -43.96 -13.30 50.07
CA PRO A 122 -45.34 -12.89 50.30
C PRO A 122 -45.47 -11.87 51.42
N ARG A 123 -44.64 -11.96 52.48
CA ARG A 123 -44.62 -11.00 53.57
C ARG A 123 -44.16 -9.62 53.10
N ALA A 124 -43.09 -9.55 52.31
CA ALA A 124 -42.60 -8.30 51.74
C ALA A 124 -43.65 -7.66 50.81
N ARG A 125 -44.27 -8.46 49.93
CA ARG A 125 -45.33 -8.01 49.04
C ARG A 125 -46.56 -7.48 49.79
N ALA A 126 -46.99 -8.17 50.86
CA ALA A 126 -48.11 -7.71 51.68
C ALA A 126 -47.81 -6.39 52.40
N PHE A 127 -46.57 -6.21 52.88
CA PHE A 127 -46.14 -4.96 53.50
C PHE A 127 -46.08 -3.80 52.50
N GLU A 128 -45.52 -4.02 51.32
CA GLU A 128 -45.49 -3.02 50.24
C GLU A 128 -46.89 -2.63 49.79
N ALA A 129 -47.80 -3.60 49.61
CA ALA A 129 -49.20 -3.33 49.26
C ALA A 129 -49.90 -2.50 50.35
N TYR A 130 -49.64 -2.81 51.64
CA TYR A 130 -50.15 -2.01 52.75
C TYR A 130 -49.64 -0.56 52.69
N GLN A 131 -48.34 -0.34 52.45
CA GLN A 131 -47.77 1.01 52.30
C GLN A 131 -48.42 1.78 51.14
N LEU A 132 -48.58 1.16 49.98
CA LEU A 132 -49.25 1.77 48.83
C LEU A 132 -50.71 2.13 49.14
N MET A 133 -51.45 1.26 49.87
CA MET A 133 -52.82 1.57 50.29
C MET A 133 -52.90 2.76 51.24
N VAL A 134 -51.94 2.89 52.17
CA VAL A 134 -51.87 4.04 53.10
C VAL A 134 -51.64 5.34 52.32
N HIS A 135 -50.67 5.36 51.41
CA HIS A 135 -50.42 6.55 50.58
C HIS A 135 -51.59 6.83 49.63
N PHE A 136 -52.21 5.82 49.02
CA PHE A 136 -53.40 6.02 48.18
C PHE A 136 -54.56 6.65 48.96
N ASN A 137 -54.76 6.24 50.22
CA ASN A 137 -55.76 6.84 51.11
C ASN A 137 -55.44 8.31 51.47
N GLU A 138 -54.17 8.68 51.54
CA GLU A 138 -53.74 10.06 51.70
C GLU A 138 -54.18 10.92 50.49
N PHE A 139 -53.99 10.41 49.27
CA PHE A 139 -54.46 11.09 48.04
C PHE A 139 -55.98 11.12 47.87
N LEU A 140 -56.72 10.23 48.55
CA LEU A 140 -58.19 10.25 48.63
C LEU A 140 -58.74 11.40 49.49
N SER A 141 -57.95 11.89 50.45
CA SER A 141 -58.36 12.98 51.34
C SER A 141 -58.13 14.34 50.69
N ASP A 142 -59.08 15.28 50.75
CA ASP A 142 -58.95 16.65 50.19
C ASP A 142 -57.95 17.56 50.94
N GLN A 143 -57.20 17.01 51.89
CA GLN A 143 -56.20 17.71 52.70
C GLN A 143 -54.82 17.66 52.04
N PRO A 144 -53.93 18.65 52.25
CA PRO A 144 -52.56 18.60 51.75
C PRO A 144 -51.84 17.33 52.23
N LEU A 145 -50.88 16.83 51.44
CA LEU A 145 -50.10 15.65 51.78
C LEU A 145 -49.31 15.92 53.08
N GLU A 146 -49.41 15.02 54.05
CA GLU A 146 -48.74 15.12 55.36
C GLU A 146 -47.57 14.14 55.48
N SER A 147 -47.51 13.12 54.61
CA SER A 147 -46.47 12.11 54.65
C SER A 147 -45.10 12.72 54.38
N GLU A 148 -44.14 12.39 55.24
CA GLU A 148 -42.72 12.73 55.06
C GLU A 148 -42.19 12.27 53.69
N THR A 149 -42.74 11.19 53.12
CA THR A 149 -42.32 10.68 51.81
C THR A 149 -42.56 11.68 50.69
N PHE A 150 -43.60 12.51 50.74
CA PHE A 150 -43.92 13.48 49.67
C PHE A 150 -43.61 14.94 50.03
N THR A 151 -43.23 15.20 51.29
CA THR A 151 -42.94 16.54 51.82
C THR A 151 -41.44 16.78 52.07
N ASP A 152 -40.65 15.72 52.30
CA ASP A 152 -39.20 15.81 52.53
C ASP A 152 -38.40 15.78 51.20
N PRO A 153 -37.63 16.82 50.87
CA PRO A 153 -36.75 16.84 49.70
C PRO A 153 -35.70 15.72 49.70
N ASP A 154 -35.25 15.25 50.88
CA ASP A 154 -34.21 14.21 50.97
C ASP A 154 -34.75 12.81 50.60
N LYS A 155 -36.08 12.61 50.61
CA LYS A 155 -36.77 11.36 50.26
C LYS A 155 -37.28 11.33 48.82
N LEU A 156 -36.82 12.24 47.96
CA LEU A 156 -37.31 12.39 46.58
C LEU A 156 -37.28 11.09 45.75
N VAL A 157 -36.25 10.24 45.93
CA VAL A 157 -36.14 8.95 45.24
C VAL A 157 -37.23 7.98 45.70
N GLU A 158 -37.47 7.89 47.01
CA GLU A 158 -38.54 7.06 47.60
C GLU A 158 -39.92 7.57 47.17
N ALA A 159 -40.11 8.90 47.18
CA ALA A 159 -41.31 9.56 46.68
C ALA A 159 -41.60 9.19 45.21
N GLY A 160 -40.56 9.19 44.37
CA GLY A 160 -40.61 8.80 42.97
C GLY A 160 -41.05 7.34 42.76
N GLU A 161 -40.50 6.40 43.53
CA GLU A 161 -40.90 4.98 43.44
C GLU A 161 -42.36 4.77 43.86
N VAL A 162 -42.78 5.40 44.96
CA VAL A 162 -44.14 5.28 45.47
C VAL A 162 -45.14 5.93 44.51
N ILE A 163 -44.88 7.16 44.03
CA ILE A 163 -45.81 7.85 43.12
C ILE A 163 -45.98 7.11 41.79
N TYR A 164 -44.91 6.52 41.25
CA TYR A 164 -44.98 5.74 40.02
C TYR A 164 -45.91 4.53 40.18
N LYS A 165 -45.75 3.76 41.26
CA LYS A 165 -46.61 2.61 41.57
C LYS A 165 -48.06 3.05 41.79
N LEU A 166 -48.28 4.15 42.52
CA LEU A 166 -49.61 4.72 42.74
C LEU A 166 -50.25 5.19 41.43
N HIS A 167 -49.48 5.78 40.51
CA HIS A 167 -49.97 6.22 39.22
C HIS A 167 -50.47 5.05 38.36
N ILE A 168 -49.70 3.96 38.28
CA ILE A 168 -50.14 2.73 37.59
C ILE A 168 -51.44 2.21 38.19
N ILE A 169 -51.49 2.05 39.52
CA ILE A 169 -52.70 1.56 40.21
C ILE A 169 -53.89 2.49 39.95
N ALA A 170 -53.67 3.80 40.00
CA ALA A 170 -54.72 4.79 39.74
C ALA A 170 -55.28 4.68 38.32
N MET A 171 -54.44 4.39 37.31
CA MET A 171 -54.88 4.22 35.92
C MET A 171 -55.69 2.95 35.67
N GLU A 172 -55.55 1.92 36.50
CA GLU A 172 -56.35 0.69 36.40
C GLU A 172 -57.74 0.82 37.06
N LEU A 173 -57.98 1.87 37.85
CA LEU A 173 -59.24 2.08 38.56
C LEU A 173 -60.34 2.74 37.69
N PRO A 174 -61.63 2.45 37.95
CA PRO A 174 -62.74 3.05 37.20
C PRO A 174 -62.80 4.58 37.39
N LYS A 175 -62.72 5.32 36.28
CA LYS A 175 -62.71 6.79 36.27
C LYS A 175 -63.93 7.40 36.97
N GLU A 176 -65.10 6.81 36.79
CA GLU A 176 -66.39 7.27 37.33
C GLU A 176 -66.42 7.49 38.84
N LYS A 177 -65.55 6.82 39.61
CA LYS A 177 -65.50 6.91 41.07
C LYS A 177 -64.22 7.53 41.61
N TYR A 178 -63.14 7.54 40.84
CA TYR A 178 -61.80 7.89 41.32
C TYR A 178 -61.14 9.04 40.53
N GLU A 179 -61.87 9.74 39.67
CA GLU A 179 -61.35 10.83 38.82
C GLU A 179 -60.57 11.90 39.59
N ALA A 180 -61.08 12.35 40.74
CA ALA A 180 -60.42 13.36 41.57
C ALA A 180 -59.03 12.90 42.05
N VAL A 181 -58.93 11.66 42.54
CA VAL A 181 -57.68 11.07 43.04
C VAL A 181 -56.72 10.77 41.90
N GLN A 182 -57.22 10.26 40.77
CA GLN A 182 -56.43 10.03 39.56
C GLN A 182 -55.77 11.32 39.07
N THR A 183 -56.53 12.42 39.01
CA THR A 183 -56.02 13.74 38.60
C THR A 183 -54.94 14.23 39.56
N ARG A 184 -55.14 14.01 40.86
CA ARG A 184 -54.23 14.47 41.91
C ARG A 184 -52.92 13.68 41.95
N ILE A 185 -52.99 12.36 41.78
CA ILE A 185 -51.82 11.49 41.62
C ILE A 185 -51.08 11.83 40.33
N ALA A 186 -51.79 12.10 39.22
CA ALA A 186 -51.18 12.51 37.96
C ALA A 186 -50.44 13.86 38.08
N TYR A 187 -51.04 14.87 38.74
CA TYR A 187 -50.37 16.14 38.99
C TYR A 187 -49.09 15.96 39.82
N LYS A 188 -49.15 15.14 40.89
CA LYS A 188 -47.99 14.87 41.74
C LYS A 188 -46.92 14.05 41.03
N TYR A 189 -47.32 13.14 40.13
CA TYR A 189 -46.43 12.39 39.25
C TYR A 189 -45.63 13.33 38.34
N ASP A 190 -46.29 14.25 37.64
CA ASP A 190 -45.64 15.22 36.75
C ASP A 190 -44.73 16.19 37.52
N GLU A 191 -45.13 16.60 38.74
CA GLU A 191 -44.32 17.44 39.62
C GLU A 191 -43.03 16.72 40.05
N LEU A 192 -43.15 15.48 40.56
CA LEU A 192 -42.01 14.69 41.01
C LEU A 192 -41.10 14.28 39.85
N GLU A 193 -41.64 14.01 38.67
CA GLU A 193 -40.86 13.76 37.46
C GLU A 193 -39.94 14.95 37.13
N LYS A 194 -40.48 16.18 37.12
CA LYS A 194 -39.68 17.39 36.89
C LYS A 194 -38.62 17.60 37.96
N MET A 195 -38.99 17.44 39.23
CA MET A 195 -38.04 17.57 40.36
C MET A 195 -36.91 16.54 40.27
N LEU A 196 -37.21 15.28 39.91
CA LEU A 196 -36.21 14.23 39.72
C LEU A 196 -35.25 14.56 38.58
N ILE A 197 -35.73 15.13 37.47
CA ILE A 197 -34.89 15.57 36.35
C ILE A 197 -33.97 16.72 36.77
N GLU A 198 -34.50 17.73 37.46
CA GLU A 198 -33.72 18.88 37.96
C GLU A 198 -32.64 18.44 38.95
N GLU A 199 -32.99 17.55 39.89
CA GLU A 199 -32.05 17.05 40.89
C GLU A 199 -31.00 16.11 40.27
N PHE A 200 -31.37 15.34 39.22
CA PHE A 200 -30.42 14.56 38.42
C PHE A 200 -29.34 15.46 37.81
N VAL A 201 -29.74 16.57 37.18
CA VAL A 201 -28.80 17.56 36.58
C VAL A 201 -27.96 18.23 37.67
N ARG A 202 -28.54 18.60 38.81
CA ARG A 202 -27.80 19.16 39.95
C ARG A 202 -26.73 18.19 40.45
N HIS A 203 -27.07 16.91 40.62
CA HIS A 203 -26.12 15.89 41.06
C HIS A 203 -25.06 15.55 40.01
N HIS A 204 -25.37 15.72 38.72
CA HIS A 204 -24.37 15.68 37.66
C HIS A 204 -23.29 16.75 37.85
N HIS A 205 -23.68 18.01 38.08
CA HIS A 205 -22.74 19.09 38.35
C HIS A 205 -21.93 18.88 39.65
N ALA A 206 -22.52 18.24 40.65
CA ALA A 206 -21.86 17.89 41.90
C ALA A 206 -20.96 16.63 41.82
N ASN A 207 -20.88 15.96 40.65
CA ASN A 207 -20.18 14.68 40.46
C ASN A 207 -20.65 13.54 41.41
N ALA A 208 -21.91 13.59 41.86
CA ALA A 208 -22.47 12.64 42.81
C ALA A 208 -23.06 11.39 42.11
N LYS A 209 -22.21 10.53 41.56
CA LYS A 209 -22.60 9.38 40.71
C LYS A 209 -23.63 8.42 41.36
N LEU A 210 -23.48 8.12 42.65
CA LEU A 210 -24.38 7.17 43.34
C LEU A 210 -25.82 7.69 43.41
N LYS A 211 -26.00 8.99 43.71
CA LYS A 211 -27.32 9.62 43.72
C LYS A 211 -27.90 9.72 42.32
N MET A 212 -27.08 10.06 41.31
CA MET A 212 -27.51 10.03 39.91
C MET A 212 -28.02 8.65 39.50
N LYS A 213 -27.34 7.57 39.91
CA LYS A 213 -27.76 6.19 39.60
C LYS A 213 -29.12 5.85 40.20
N GLN A 214 -29.33 6.21 41.47
CA GLN A 214 -30.61 6.00 42.15
C GLN A 214 -31.74 6.75 41.42
N ILE A 215 -31.52 8.02 41.09
CA ILE A 215 -32.52 8.83 40.37
C ILE A 215 -32.76 8.28 38.95
N ALA A 216 -31.73 7.89 38.21
CA ALA A 216 -31.87 7.34 36.86
C ALA A 216 -32.65 6.01 36.84
N ASN A 217 -32.45 5.15 37.84
CA ASN A 217 -33.22 3.91 37.98
C ASN A 217 -34.71 4.19 38.18
N VAL A 218 -35.05 5.16 39.02
CA VAL A 218 -36.45 5.56 39.24
C VAL A 218 -37.02 6.22 37.99
N LEU A 219 -36.31 7.22 37.44
CA LEU A 219 -36.73 7.94 36.23
C LEU A 219 -36.90 7.05 35.01
N SER A 220 -36.18 5.93 34.89
CA SER A 220 -36.36 5.00 33.74
C SER A 220 -37.75 4.40 33.62
N GLN A 221 -38.52 4.43 34.69
CA GLN A 221 -39.91 3.97 34.73
C GLN A 221 -40.87 5.08 34.26
N PHE A 222 -40.44 6.33 34.30
CA PHE A 222 -41.25 7.50 33.96
C PHE A 222 -41.28 7.77 32.45
N ASN A 223 -42.37 8.36 31.96
CA ASN A 223 -42.54 8.70 30.54
C ASN A 223 -41.53 9.77 30.07
N GLY A 224 -41.16 10.69 30.96
CA GLY A 224 -40.20 11.77 30.75
C GLY A 224 -38.73 11.35 30.84
N TYR A 225 -38.40 10.05 30.96
CA TYR A 225 -37.01 9.59 30.99
C TYR A 225 -36.17 10.08 29.80
N SER A 226 -36.79 10.18 28.62
CA SER A 226 -36.15 10.74 27.42
C SER A 226 -35.67 12.18 27.60
N GLN A 227 -36.44 13.01 28.32
CA GLN A 227 -36.07 14.40 28.63
C GLN A 227 -34.89 14.47 29.61
N ALA A 228 -34.80 13.52 30.55
CA ALA A 228 -33.65 13.40 31.45
C ALA A 228 -32.37 13.07 30.67
N ILE A 229 -32.46 12.16 29.69
CA ILE A 229 -31.36 11.84 28.77
C ILE A 229 -30.99 13.06 27.93
N ASP A 230 -31.96 13.77 27.36
CA ASP A 230 -31.71 14.97 26.55
C ASP A 230 -30.98 16.04 27.38
N ALA A 231 -31.45 16.31 28.60
CA ALA A 231 -30.80 17.24 29.53
C ALA A 231 -29.36 16.80 29.86
N TYR A 232 -29.13 15.51 30.11
CA TYR A 232 -27.77 14.99 30.34
C TYR A 232 -26.87 15.19 29.11
N VAL A 233 -27.37 14.87 27.91
CA VAL A 233 -26.64 15.02 26.65
C VAL A 233 -26.28 16.48 26.37
N GLU A 234 -27.18 17.41 26.68
CA GLU A 234 -26.90 18.86 26.58
C GLU A 234 -25.80 19.29 27.56
N GLN A 235 -25.84 18.80 28.80
CA GLN A 235 -24.81 19.10 29.81
C GLN A 235 -23.44 18.51 29.44
N CYS A 236 -23.39 17.31 28.87
CA CYS A 236 -22.14 16.72 28.35
C CYS A 236 -21.48 17.57 27.26
N GLN A 237 -22.29 18.23 26.43
CA GLN A 237 -21.81 19.08 25.34
C GLN A 237 -21.39 20.47 25.81
N TRP A 238 -21.84 20.89 26.99
CA TRP A 238 -21.60 22.23 27.51
C TRP A 238 -20.10 22.42 27.85
N GLN A 239 -19.47 23.40 27.19
CA GLN A 239 -18.03 23.71 27.28
C GLN A 239 -17.05 22.65 26.72
N SER A 240 -17.53 21.60 26.06
CA SER A 240 -16.67 20.50 25.54
C SER A 240 -15.95 20.81 24.23
N PHE A 241 -16.43 21.79 23.45
CA PHE A 241 -15.90 22.12 22.10
C PHE A 241 -15.14 23.46 22.11
N ARG A 242 -13.95 23.49 22.70
CA ARG A 242 -13.11 24.70 22.82
C ARG A 242 -11.74 24.55 22.16
N GLY A 243 -11.40 23.35 21.69
CA GLY A 243 -10.15 23.04 21.00
C GLY A 243 -10.19 23.44 19.53
N GLY A 244 -9.01 23.41 18.89
CA GLY A 244 -8.87 23.65 17.45
C GLY A 244 -9.32 22.47 16.57
N ASP A 245 -9.40 21.26 17.13
CA ASP A 245 -9.82 20.05 16.43
C ASP A 245 -11.06 19.42 17.10
N ILE A 246 -12.19 19.50 16.40
CA ILE A 246 -13.48 18.98 16.89
C ILE A 246 -13.45 17.47 17.13
N PHE A 247 -12.68 16.70 16.36
CA PHE A 247 -12.66 15.24 16.48
C PHE A 247 -11.98 14.80 17.78
N THR A 248 -10.94 15.52 18.20
CA THR A 248 -10.26 15.26 19.47
C THR A 248 -11.13 15.68 20.65
N ASP A 249 -11.82 16.81 20.54
CA ASP A 249 -12.78 17.27 21.55
C ASP A 249 -13.94 16.27 21.72
N ILE A 250 -14.51 15.77 20.61
CA ILE A 250 -15.54 14.72 20.63
C ILE A 250 -15.01 13.47 21.34
N TRP A 251 -13.82 12.99 20.98
CA TRP A 251 -13.22 11.80 21.58
C TRP A 251 -13.03 11.96 23.10
N ASN A 252 -12.41 13.05 23.54
CA ASN A 252 -12.16 13.32 24.95
C ASN A 252 -13.46 13.38 25.76
N MET A 253 -14.51 13.97 25.18
CA MET A 253 -15.83 14.03 25.80
C MET A 253 -16.45 12.63 25.92
N LEU A 254 -16.41 11.81 24.86
CA LEU A 254 -16.94 10.44 24.89
C LEU A 254 -16.20 9.58 25.93
N GLN A 255 -14.86 9.62 25.92
CA GLN A 255 -14.03 8.87 26.87
C GLN A 255 -14.30 9.27 28.33
N LYS A 256 -14.49 10.56 28.60
CA LYS A 256 -14.79 11.06 29.95
C LYS A 256 -16.16 10.58 30.46
N HIS A 257 -17.17 10.54 29.58
CA HIS A 257 -18.55 10.25 29.97
C HIS A 257 -18.93 8.78 29.83
N ASP A 258 -18.20 7.96 29.07
CA ASP A 258 -18.41 6.51 28.95
C ASP A 258 -18.53 5.77 30.30
N PRO A 259 -17.57 5.89 31.25
CA PRO A 259 -17.69 5.21 32.54
C PRO A 259 -18.85 5.76 33.38
N VAL A 260 -19.16 7.05 33.26
CA VAL A 260 -20.29 7.66 33.98
C VAL A 260 -21.61 7.11 33.43
N ILE A 261 -21.74 6.99 32.11
CA ILE A 261 -22.93 6.45 31.46
C ILE A 261 -23.15 4.99 31.84
N ASN A 262 -22.08 4.19 31.84
CA ASN A 262 -22.10 2.79 32.25
C ASN A 262 -22.50 2.59 33.72
N ASP A 263 -22.02 3.46 34.61
CA ASP A 263 -22.28 3.31 36.05
C ASP A 263 -23.68 3.78 36.47
N VAL A 264 -24.20 4.83 35.81
CA VAL A 264 -25.38 5.58 36.25
C VAL A 264 -26.68 5.10 35.61
N PHE A 265 -26.69 4.79 34.31
CA PHE A 265 -27.95 4.56 33.59
C PHE A 265 -28.31 3.06 33.48
N PRO A 266 -29.60 2.70 33.56
CA PRO A 266 -30.07 1.33 33.32
C PRO A 266 -29.78 0.80 31.92
N ASN A 267 -29.88 1.68 30.91
CA ASN A 267 -29.61 1.37 29.50
C ASN A 267 -28.47 2.26 28.94
N PRO A 268 -27.20 1.95 29.25
CA PRO A 268 -26.06 2.80 28.87
C PRO A 268 -25.93 3.02 27.35
N GLN A 269 -26.17 1.98 26.55
CA GLN A 269 -26.03 2.03 25.10
C GLN A 269 -27.05 2.99 24.44
N GLN A 270 -28.27 3.08 24.97
CA GLN A 270 -29.29 4.02 24.49
C GLN A 270 -28.85 5.47 24.71
N VAL A 271 -28.30 5.77 25.89
CA VAL A 271 -27.80 7.10 26.25
C VAL A 271 -26.59 7.47 25.39
N MET A 272 -25.64 6.55 25.22
CA MET A 272 -24.48 6.77 24.36
C MET A 272 -24.89 6.99 22.89
N SER A 273 -25.83 6.20 22.38
CA SER A 273 -26.35 6.35 21.01
C SER A 273 -26.99 7.72 20.80
N LYS A 274 -27.78 8.19 21.78
CA LYS A 274 -28.40 9.53 21.73
C LYS A 274 -27.36 10.65 21.81
N LEU A 275 -26.31 10.50 22.62
CA LEU A 275 -25.20 11.45 22.71
C LEU A 275 -24.46 11.55 21.36
N VAL A 276 -24.08 10.42 20.78
CA VAL A 276 -23.38 10.36 19.49
C VAL A 276 -24.26 10.91 18.37
N LEU A 277 -25.56 10.57 18.33
CA LEU A 277 -26.51 11.14 17.37
C LEU A 277 -26.53 12.66 17.41
N ASN A 278 -26.64 13.26 18.60
CA ASN A 278 -26.73 14.70 18.76
C ASN A 278 -25.42 15.41 18.35
N ILE A 279 -24.27 14.78 18.62
CA ILE A 279 -22.96 15.30 18.17
C ILE A 279 -22.85 15.29 16.65
N TYR A 280 -23.23 14.18 16.00
CA TYR A 280 -23.14 14.05 14.55
C TYR A 280 -24.08 15.04 13.83
N HIS A 281 -25.35 15.10 14.23
CA HIS A 281 -26.33 16.00 13.61
C HIS A 281 -26.11 17.48 13.96
N GLY A 282 -25.75 17.78 15.21
CA GLY A 282 -25.64 19.15 15.69
C GLY A 282 -24.30 19.79 15.36
N LYS A 283 -23.22 19.24 15.92
CA LYS A 283 -21.90 19.90 15.91
C LYS A 283 -21.06 19.50 14.71
N LEU A 284 -20.94 18.19 14.45
CA LEU A 284 -20.05 17.68 13.41
C LEU A 284 -20.55 18.04 12.01
N GLN A 285 -21.84 17.85 11.72
CA GLN A 285 -22.42 18.22 10.43
C GLN A 285 -22.25 19.73 10.14
N GLY A 286 -22.48 20.58 11.14
CA GLY A 286 -22.26 22.03 11.03
C GLY A 286 -20.79 22.39 10.77
N TYR A 287 -19.85 21.74 11.46
CA TYR A 287 -18.41 21.94 11.29
C TYR A 287 -17.91 21.51 9.91
N VAL A 288 -18.28 20.30 9.46
CA VAL A 288 -17.93 19.78 8.12
C VAL A 288 -18.47 20.71 7.04
N ARG A 289 -19.74 21.12 7.16
CA ARG A 289 -20.37 22.06 6.21
C ARG A 289 -19.62 23.39 6.15
N SER A 290 -19.26 23.98 7.29
CA SER A 290 -18.52 25.25 7.36
C SER A 290 -17.14 25.14 6.72
N LYS A 291 -16.38 24.09 7.06
CA LYS A 291 -15.01 23.90 6.55
C LYS A 291 -14.99 23.64 5.03
N LEU A 292 -15.95 22.88 4.51
CA LEU A 292 -16.06 22.61 3.07
C LEU A 292 -16.61 23.79 2.26
N LEU A 293 -17.50 24.61 2.81
CA LEU A 293 -17.99 25.83 2.14
C LEU A 293 -16.90 26.90 2.00
N ASN A 294 -15.97 26.96 2.94
CA ASN A 294 -14.87 27.93 2.90
C ASN A 294 -13.77 27.55 1.90
N ALA A 295 -13.77 26.31 1.40
CA ALA A 295 -12.81 25.85 0.40
C ALA A 295 -13.27 26.28 -1.01
N SER A 296 -12.85 27.47 -1.45
CA SER A 296 -13.13 27.97 -2.80
C SER A 296 -12.32 27.29 -3.90
N ASP A 297 -11.15 26.73 -3.54
CA ASP A 297 -10.25 26.02 -4.47
C ASP A 297 -10.54 24.51 -4.44
N PRO A 298 -10.72 23.85 -5.60
CA PRO A 298 -10.82 22.40 -5.68
C PRO A 298 -9.74 21.64 -4.91
N GLU A 299 -8.47 22.09 -4.92
CA GLU A 299 -7.38 21.42 -4.20
C GLU A 299 -7.63 21.42 -2.68
N LEU A 300 -7.91 22.62 -2.14
CA LEU A 300 -8.22 22.80 -0.72
C LEU A 300 -9.49 22.05 -0.32
N TYR A 301 -10.49 21.99 -1.20
CA TYR A 301 -11.72 21.25 -0.98
C TYR A 301 -11.44 19.74 -0.86
N LEU A 302 -10.73 19.15 -1.82
CA LEU A 302 -10.41 17.72 -1.84
C LEU A 302 -9.52 17.33 -0.65
N SER A 303 -8.52 18.14 -0.34
CA SER A 303 -7.65 17.95 0.83
C SER A 303 -8.43 18.05 2.16
N SER A 304 -9.32 19.04 2.27
CA SER A 304 -10.15 19.22 3.46
C SER A 304 -11.17 18.09 3.63
N LEU A 305 -11.81 17.64 2.55
CA LEU A 305 -12.75 16.52 2.57
C LEU A 305 -12.04 15.23 3.01
N TYR A 306 -10.85 14.97 2.45
CA TYR A 306 -10.01 13.86 2.85
C TYR A 306 -9.64 13.90 4.34
N ASP A 307 -9.12 15.04 4.84
CA ASP A 307 -8.73 15.19 6.25
C ASP A 307 -9.92 14.97 7.20
N LEU A 308 -11.07 15.56 6.87
CA LEU A 308 -12.31 15.43 7.66
C LEU A 308 -12.79 13.98 7.70
N PHE A 309 -12.84 13.30 6.55
CA PHE A 309 -13.32 11.91 6.49
C PHE A 309 -12.34 10.95 7.15
N GLN A 310 -11.04 11.14 6.96
CA GLN A 310 -10.02 10.32 7.60
C GLN A 310 -10.03 10.48 9.13
N LYS A 311 -10.17 11.72 9.64
CA LYS A 311 -10.31 11.97 11.09
C LYS A 311 -11.59 11.35 11.64
N ASN A 312 -12.68 11.42 10.87
CA ASN A 312 -13.93 10.76 11.25
C ASN A 312 -13.77 9.24 11.34
N ASN A 313 -13.13 8.59 10.36
CA ASN A 313 -12.89 7.15 10.40
C ASN A 313 -12.01 6.75 11.59
N LYS A 314 -10.94 7.51 11.87
CA LYS A 314 -10.12 7.30 13.07
C LYS A 314 -10.91 7.46 14.37
N LEU A 315 -11.85 8.41 14.42
CA LEU A 315 -12.74 8.57 15.57
C LEU A 315 -13.68 7.37 15.71
N VAL A 316 -14.29 6.90 14.61
CA VAL A 316 -15.16 5.71 14.61
C VAL A 316 -14.41 4.46 15.04
N ASP A 317 -13.18 4.27 14.55
CA ASP A 317 -12.33 3.13 14.93
C ASP A 317 -12.04 3.16 16.43
N LYS A 318 -11.62 4.32 16.97
CA LYS A 318 -11.41 4.51 18.41
C LYS A 318 -12.67 4.26 19.23
N MET A 319 -13.81 4.79 18.78
CA MET A 319 -15.10 4.57 19.43
C MET A 319 -15.43 3.08 19.50
N THR A 320 -15.20 2.35 18.40
CA THR A 320 -15.51 0.91 18.30
C THR A 320 -14.54 0.05 19.11
N SER A 321 -13.27 0.45 19.25
CA SER A 321 -12.26 -0.33 19.95
C SER A 321 -12.18 -0.05 21.45
N GLU A 322 -12.44 1.19 21.89
CA GLU A 322 -12.14 1.64 23.25
C GLU A 322 -13.37 1.96 24.11
N LEU A 323 -14.55 2.25 23.55
CA LEU A 323 -15.75 2.56 24.35
C LEU A 323 -16.48 1.30 24.82
N VAL A 324 -16.85 1.26 26.09
CA VAL A 324 -17.62 0.16 26.67
C VAL A 324 -19.07 0.23 26.22
N CYS A 325 -19.66 1.43 26.18
CA CYS A 325 -21.06 1.64 25.81
C CYS A 325 -21.24 1.95 24.30
N CYS A 326 -20.36 1.44 23.43
CA CYS A 326 -20.34 1.79 22.02
C CYS A 326 -21.70 1.53 21.32
N PRO A 327 -22.21 2.47 20.50
CA PRO A 327 -23.36 2.22 19.64
C PRO A 327 -23.10 1.10 18.61
N GLU A 328 -24.17 0.52 18.07
CA GLU A 328 -24.06 -0.49 17.01
C GLU A 328 -23.38 0.04 15.74
N LYS A 329 -22.64 -0.82 15.04
CA LYS A 329 -21.87 -0.43 13.84
C LYS A 329 -22.76 0.16 12.75
N ASP A 330 -23.92 -0.43 12.49
CA ASP A 330 -24.84 0.04 11.45
C ASP A 330 -25.39 1.44 11.76
N PHE A 331 -25.64 1.71 13.04
CA PHE A 331 -26.06 3.04 13.49
C PHE A 331 -24.96 4.09 13.28
N ILE A 332 -23.71 3.77 13.60
CA ILE A 332 -22.58 4.67 13.36
C ILE A 332 -22.43 4.94 11.86
N LEU A 333 -22.51 3.90 11.01
CA LEU A 333 -22.44 4.06 9.55
C LEU A 333 -23.56 4.97 9.01
N MET A 334 -24.78 4.85 9.54
CA MET A 334 -25.89 5.74 9.19
C MET A 334 -25.60 7.21 9.56
N LEU A 335 -24.98 7.46 10.73
CA LEU A 335 -24.58 8.80 11.13
C LEU A 335 -23.47 9.38 10.25
N VAL A 336 -22.46 8.58 9.90
CA VAL A 336 -21.40 9.00 8.97
C VAL A 336 -22.00 9.37 7.61
N ASN A 337 -22.90 8.53 7.09
CA ASN A 337 -23.60 8.82 5.84
C ASN A 337 -24.42 10.11 5.91
N THR A 338 -25.04 10.41 7.06
CA THR A 338 -25.81 11.64 7.22
C THR A 338 -24.94 12.90 7.10
N VAL A 339 -23.68 12.83 7.53
CA VAL A 339 -22.73 13.95 7.43
C VAL A 339 -22.10 14.05 6.03
N PHE A 340 -21.74 12.91 5.42
CA PHE A 340 -20.89 12.89 4.22
C PHE A 340 -21.59 12.53 2.90
N SER A 341 -22.84 12.03 2.93
CA SER A 341 -23.58 11.60 1.73
C SER A 341 -23.76 12.67 0.65
N LYS A 342 -23.72 13.95 1.02
CA LYS A 342 -23.80 15.06 0.07
C LYS A 342 -22.49 15.30 -0.69
N TYR A 343 -21.36 14.84 -0.15
CA TYR A 343 -20.02 15.22 -0.65
C TYR A 343 -19.30 14.06 -1.35
N LEU A 344 -19.48 12.82 -0.86
CA LEU A 344 -18.78 11.64 -1.40
C LEU A 344 -19.21 11.24 -2.82
N PRO A 345 -20.49 11.31 -3.23
CA PRO A 345 -20.86 10.92 -4.60
C PRO A 345 -20.25 11.83 -5.68
N ASP A 346 -20.17 13.14 -5.41
CA ASP A 346 -19.62 14.11 -6.36
C ASP A 346 -18.09 14.22 -6.31
N TYR A 347 -17.44 13.62 -5.31
CA TYR A 347 -16.00 13.71 -5.08
C TYR A 347 -15.19 13.29 -6.31
N ILE A 348 -15.47 12.12 -6.90
CA ILE A 348 -14.66 11.58 -8.00
C ILE A 348 -14.72 12.49 -9.24
N LYS A 349 -15.85 13.15 -9.47
CA LYS A 349 -16.01 14.12 -10.55
C LYS A 349 -15.17 15.37 -10.31
N ILE A 350 -15.10 15.85 -9.08
CA ILE A 350 -14.26 17.01 -8.73
C ILE A 350 -12.78 16.64 -8.83
N GLU A 351 -12.40 15.48 -8.31
CA GLU A 351 -11.04 14.93 -8.34
C GLU A 351 -10.52 14.77 -9.78
N THR A 352 -11.29 14.13 -10.66
CA THR A 352 -10.91 13.92 -12.07
C THR A 352 -10.77 15.22 -12.85
N ASN A 353 -11.69 16.17 -12.66
CA ASN A 353 -11.59 17.50 -13.29
C ASN A 353 -10.36 18.27 -12.81
N TYR A 354 -10.13 18.29 -11.49
CA TYR A 354 -8.95 18.90 -10.90
C TYR A 354 -7.67 18.29 -11.46
N LEU A 355 -7.59 16.96 -11.52
CA LEU A 355 -6.41 16.25 -12.01
C LEU A 355 -6.16 16.53 -13.50
N HIS A 356 -7.21 16.56 -14.33
CA HIS A 356 -7.11 16.98 -15.73
C HIS A 356 -6.50 18.38 -15.87
N ASP A 357 -7.02 19.35 -15.11
CA ASP A 357 -6.56 20.74 -15.17
C ASP A 357 -5.11 20.89 -14.68
N GLN A 358 -4.73 20.19 -13.61
CA GLN A 358 -3.36 20.21 -13.10
C GLN A 358 -2.36 19.56 -14.05
N CYS A 359 -2.63 18.35 -14.53
CA CYS A 359 -1.76 17.66 -15.48
C CYS A 359 -1.59 18.49 -16.76
N LYS A 360 -2.68 19.06 -17.27
CA LYS A 360 -2.66 19.95 -18.44
C LYS A 360 -1.83 21.22 -18.19
N SER A 361 -1.99 21.85 -17.03
CA SER A 361 -1.23 23.04 -16.63
C SER A 361 0.27 22.76 -16.50
N ILE A 362 0.64 21.62 -15.91
CA ILE A 362 2.04 21.16 -15.80
C ILE A 362 2.67 21.01 -17.20
N LEU A 363 1.99 20.30 -18.10
CA LEU A 363 2.48 20.10 -19.46
C LEU A 363 2.54 21.42 -20.24
N GLN A 364 1.51 22.26 -20.16
CA GLN A 364 1.46 23.54 -20.86
C GLN A 364 2.62 24.46 -20.44
N LYS A 365 2.86 24.61 -19.13
CA LYS A 365 4.00 25.39 -18.61
C LYS A 365 5.34 24.86 -19.11
N PHE A 366 5.51 23.55 -19.21
CA PHE A 366 6.73 22.93 -19.73
C PHE A 366 6.94 23.22 -21.22
N TYR A 367 5.91 23.03 -22.05
CA TYR A 367 6.02 23.26 -23.49
C TYR A 367 6.17 24.75 -23.83
N GLU A 368 5.49 25.64 -23.10
CA GLU A 368 5.65 27.10 -23.22
C GLU A 368 7.07 27.54 -22.84
N LYS A 369 7.62 27.01 -21.73
CA LYS A 369 9.01 27.28 -21.31
C LYS A 369 10.02 26.86 -22.38
N ASN A 370 9.74 25.76 -23.10
CA ASN A 370 10.57 25.28 -24.19
C ASN A 370 10.27 25.95 -25.54
N GLY A 371 9.32 26.90 -25.59
CA GLY A 371 8.90 27.57 -26.83
C GLY A 371 8.33 26.60 -27.88
N HIS A 372 7.79 25.45 -27.44
CA HIS A 372 7.31 24.37 -28.27
C HIS A 372 5.77 24.37 -28.33
N VAL A 373 5.22 24.21 -29.53
CA VAL A 373 3.78 24.08 -29.74
C VAL A 373 3.52 22.69 -30.32
N LYS A 374 2.74 21.87 -29.60
CA LYS A 374 2.42 20.50 -30.04
C LYS A 374 1.81 20.51 -31.45
N LYS A 375 2.24 19.58 -32.30
CA LYS A 375 1.61 19.31 -33.60
C LYS A 375 0.24 18.67 -33.34
N SER A 376 -0.82 19.47 -33.41
CA SER A 376 -2.19 18.94 -33.52
C SER A 376 -2.36 18.33 -34.92
N GLY A 377 -2.92 17.13 -35.01
CA GLY A 377 -3.02 16.37 -36.25
C GLY A 377 -3.79 17.10 -37.36
N PHE A 378 -3.26 16.98 -38.58
CA PHE A 378 -3.88 17.26 -39.88
C PHE A 378 -4.40 18.70 -40.14
N SER A 379 -3.51 19.62 -40.56
CA SER A 379 -3.92 20.84 -41.28
C SER A 379 -2.87 21.24 -42.34
N GLY A 380 -2.94 20.57 -43.49
CA GLY A 380 -1.91 20.52 -44.53
C GLY A 380 -1.53 21.81 -45.27
N ILE A 381 -2.00 22.98 -44.86
CA ILE A 381 -1.63 24.28 -45.48
C ILE A 381 -0.89 25.21 -44.50
N GLN A 382 -1.20 25.15 -43.20
CA GLN A 382 -0.41 25.87 -42.19
C GLN A 382 0.94 25.19 -41.94
N ASP A 383 1.02 23.87 -42.10
CA ASP A 383 2.24 23.08 -41.95
C ASP A 383 3.32 23.45 -42.98
N LEU A 384 2.94 23.72 -44.24
CA LEU A 384 3.89 24.11 -45.29
C LEU A 384 4.51 25.49 -45.04
N LYS A 385 3.68 26.45 -44.58
CA LYS A 385 4.15 27.79 -44.20
C LYS A 385 5.07 27.74 -42.98
N ARG A 386 4.80 26.81 -42.05
CA ARG A 386 5.58 26.59 -40.83
C ARG A 386 6.88 25.82 -41.08
N ASP A 387 6.91 24.87 -42.00
CA ASP A 387 8.14 24.18 -42.43
C ASP A 387 9.09 25.14 -43.17
N LEU A 388 8.54 26.09 -43.95
CA LEU A 388 9.33 27.19 -44.52
C LEU A 388 9.89 28.11 -43.43
N GLN A 389 9.09 28.43 -42.41
CA GLN A 389 9.50 29.30 -41.31
C GLN A 389 10.47 28.61 -40.32
N ALA A 390 10.35 27.29 -40.14
CA ALA A 390 11.24 26.46 -39.33
C ALA A 390 12.60 26.23 -40.00
N ARG A 391 12.64 26.13 -41.34
CA ARG A 391 13.90 26.14 -42.11
C ARG A 391 14.62 27.48 -42.06
N LEU A 392 13.90 28.59 -41.95
CA LEU A 392 14.47 29.94 -41.82
C LEU A 392 14.99 30.27 -40.40
N MET A 393 14.63 29.48 -39.38
CA MET A 393 15.01 29.70 -37.96
C MET A 393 15.97 28.62 -37.42
N GLN A 394 16.56 27.80 -38.29
CA GLN A 394 17.43 26.67 -37.92
C GLN A 394 18.69 27.08 -37.12
N ASP A 395 19.07 28.36 -37.12
CA ASP A 395 20.28 28.85 -36.43
C ASP A 395 20.10 29.13 -34.92
N THR A 396 18.92 28.93 -34.31
CA THR A 396 18.70 29.31 -32.88
C THR A 396 18.02 28.28 -31.97
N ARG A 397 17.60 27.09 -32.45
CA ARG A 397 17.01 26.05 -31.58
C ARG A 397 18.02 24.99 -31.17
N THR A 398 18.98 25.39 -30.36
CA THR A 398 19.93 24.51 -29.67
C THR A 398 19.36 24.05 -28.31
N ASN A 399 19.37 22.73 -28.06
CA ASN A 399 19.60 22.07 -26.74
C ASN A 399 18.49 21.78 -25.71
N TYR A 400 17.18 21.87 -25.98
CA TYR A 400 16.18 21.46 -24.96
C TYR A 400 15.51 20.12 -25.30
N SER A 401 15.74 19.09 -24.46
CA SER A 401 14.99 17.83 -24.49
C SER A 401 13.51 18.11 -24.28
N LEU A 402 12.66 17.61 -25.18
CA LEU A 402 11.20 17.70 -25.07
C LEU A 402 10.62 16.68 -24.08
N LEU A 403 11.49 15.93 -23.41
CA LEU A 403 11.15 15.03 -22.32
C LEU A 403 11.83 15.53 -21.03
N SER A 404 11.12 15.44 -19.92
CA SER A 404 11.59 15.90 -18.60
C SER A 404 11.09 14.97 -17.52
N GLU A 405 12.03 14.47 -16.71
CA GLU A 405 11.76 13.65 -15.54
C GLU A 405 11.06 14.46 -14.44
N GLU A 406 11.38 15.75 -14.27
CA GLU A 406 10.69 16.62 -13.30
C GLU A 406 9.20 16.75 -13.59
N VAL A 407 8.84 16.91 -14.87
CA VAL A 407 7.44 16.95 -15.32
C VAL A 407 6.73 15.64 -15.00
N ALA A 408 7.40 14.50 -15.26
CA ALA A 408 6.86 13.19 -14.93
C ALA A 408 6.66 13.00 -13.43
N ILE A 409 7.64 13.37 -12.61
CA ILE A 409 7.56 13.31 -11.15
C ILE A 409 6.39 14.16 -10.62
N ASN A 410 6.18 15.37 -11.16
CA ASN A 410 5.06 16.20 -10.75
C ASN A 410 3.70 15.56 -11.09
N ILE A 411 3.53 15.02 -12.31
CA ILE A 411 2.29 14.32 -12.70
C ILE A 411 2.06 13.07 -11.85
N LEU A 412 3.12 12.28 -11.61
CA LEU A 412 3.10 11.10 -10.75
C LEU A 412 2.69 11.48 -9.32
N GLN A 413 3.24 12.56 -8.77
CA GLN A 413 2.92 13.05 -7.43
C GLN A 413 1.46 13.49 -7.30
N GLU A 414 0.92 14.27 -8.24
CA GLU A 414 -0.49 14.68 -8.24
C GLU A 414 -1.42 13.46 -8.27
N THR A 415 -1.12 12.50 -9.15
CA THR A 415 -1.92 11.27 -9.28
C THR A 415 -1.78 10.39 -8.05
N LYS A 416 -0.62 10.35 -7.39
CA LYS A 416 -0.40 9.60 -6.15
C LYS A 416 -1.28 10.13 -5.02
N LEU A 417 -1.40 11.45 -4.90
CA LEU A 417 -2.30 12.07 -3.94
C LEU A 417 -3.77 11.74 -4.26
N ALA A 418 -4.14 11.75 -5.55
CA ALA A 418 -5.47 11.34 -6.00
C ALA A 418 -5.80 9.89 -5.64
N PHE A 419 -4.88 8.94 -5.89
CA PHE A 419 -5.06 7.53 -5.48
C PHE A 419 -5.22 7.39 -3.96
N HIS A 420 -4.42 8.10 -3.19
CA HIS A 420 -4.50 8.08 -1.72
C HIS A 420 -5.84 8.63 -1.22
N ARG A 421 -6.35 9.72 -1.80
CA ARG A 421 -7.69 10.24 -1.51
C ARG A 421 -8.77 9.25 -1.92
N CYS A 422 -8.64 8.64 -3.10
CA CYS A 422 -9.59 7.68 -3.65
C CYS A 422 -9.76 6.45 -2.75
N GLY A 423 -8.67 5.93 -2.19
CA GLY A 423 -8.71 4.78 -1.28
C GLY A 423 -9.44 5.04 0.04
N VAL A 424 -9.57 6.30 0.46
CA VAL A 424 -10.26 6.68 1.71
C VAL A 424 -11.67 7.18 1.45
N LEU A 425 -11.90 7.91 0.36
CA LEU A 425 -13.19 8.57 0.07
C LEU A 425 -14.15 7.73 -0.77
N SER A 426 -13.66 6.74 -1.51
CA SER A 426 -14.53 5.87 -2.33
C SER A 426 -15.15 4.75 -1.51
N SER A 427 -16.37 4.38 -1.88
CA SER A 427 -17.02 3.17 -1.37
C SER A 427 -16.31 1.92 -1.90
N ALA A 428 -16.45 0.78 -1.21
CA ALA A 428 -15.86 -0.49 -1.67
C ALA A 428 -16.41 -0.95 -3.04
N ASN A 429 -17.64 -0.56 -3.39
CA ASN A 429 -18.28 -0.91 -4.65
C ASN A 429 -17.77 -0.05 -5.82
N ASP A 430 -17.49 1.23 -5.57
CA ASP A 430 -17.11 2.20 -6.61
C ASP A 430 -15.58 2.36 -6.72
N LEU A 431 -14.82 1.81 -5.77
CA LEU A 431 -13.37 1.99 -5.67
C LEU A 431 -12.64 1.59 -6.95
N SER A 432 -12.98 0.45 -7.56
CA SER A 432 -12.28 -0.03 -8.75
C SER A 432 -12.50 0.87 -9.96
N GLU A 433 -13.73 1.35 -10.16
CA GLU A 433 -14.05 2.26 -11.25
C GLU A 433 -13.40 3.64 -11.04
N ASN A 434 -13.40 4.14 -9.81
CA ASN A 434 -12.77 5.42 -9.48
C ASN A 434 -11.25 5.38 -9.65
N VAL A 435 -10.59 4.30 -9.22
CA VAL A 435 -9.15 4.09 -9.45
C VAL A 435 -8.83 4.01 -10.94
N ARG A 436 -9.67 3.32 -11.73
CA ARG A 436 -9.51 3.25 -13.19
C ARG A 436 -9.57 4.64 -13.84
N GLN A 437 -10.51 5.49 -13.44
CA GLN A 437 -10.62 6.86 -13.96
C GLN A 437 -9.35 7.68 -13.70
N ILE A 438 -8.78 7.59 -12.49
CA ILE A 438 -7.54 8.29 -12.14
C ILE A 438 -6.35 7.74 -12.94
N LEU A 439 -6.27 6.42 -13.10
CA LEU A 439 -5.24 5.76 -13.90
C LEU A 439 -5.32 6.17 -15.37
N ASP A 440 -6.52 6.25 -15.96
CA ASP A 440 -6.72 6.67 -17.34
C ASP A 440 -6.23 8.11 -17.57
N ILE A 441 -6.39 9.01 -16.59
CA ILE A 441 -5.85 10.38 -16.63
C ILE A 441 -4.32 10.37 -16.61
N LEU A 442 -3.71 9.59 -15.72
CA LEU A 442 -2.26 9.43 -15.66
C LEU A 442 -1.70 8.92 -17.00
N MET A 443 -2.30 7.86 -17.55
CA MET A 443 -1.93 7.28 -18.83
C MET A 443 -2.07 8.30 -19.98
N GLN A 444 -3.15 9.07 -20.00
CA GLN A 444 -3.38 10.07 -21.03
C GLN A 444 -2.30 11.17 -21.02
N TYR A 445 -1.98 11.73 -19.85
CA TYR A 445 -1.05 12.86 -19.77
C TYR A 445 0.42 12.48 -19.75
N LEU A 446 0.80 11.45 -18.98
CA LEU A 446 2.19 11.03 -18.87
C LEU A 446 2.61 10.19 -20.08
N CYS A 447 1.85 9.13 -20.40
CA CYS A 447 2.24 8.20 -21.45
C CYS A 447 1.97 8.77 -22.84
N ARG A 448 0.73 9.15 -23.16
CA ARG A 448 0.39 9.60 -24.54
C ARG A 448 0.89 11.02 -24.84
N GLU A 449 0.61 11.95 -23.94
CA GLU A 449 0.85 13.37 -24.22
C GLU A 449 2.28 13.85 -23.96
N HIS A 450 3.08 13.11 -23.19
CA HIS A 450 4.45 13.48 -22.84
C HIS A 450 5.47 12.47 -23.39
N LEU A 451 5.44 11.21 -22.93
CA LEU A 451 6.38 10.18 -23.36
C LEU A 451 6.28 9.86 -24.85
N GLU A 452 5.12 9.36 -25.29
CA GLU A 452 4.87 8.92 -26.67
C GLU A 452 5.12 10.07 -27.66
N TYR A 453 4.66 11.27 -27.33
CA TYR A 453 4.89 12.47 -28.13
C TYR A 453 6.39 12.81 -28.29
N ALA A 454 7.16 12.77 -27.20
CA ALA A 454 8.60 13.06 -27.24
C ALA A 454 9.37 11.98 -28.01
N VAL A 455 9.02 10.70 -27.80
CA VAL A 455 9.61 9.56 -28.52
C VAL A 455 9.34 9.67 -30.03
N ASP A 456 8.11 9.96 -30.45
CA ASP A 456 7.77 10.12 -31.87
C ASP A 456 8.58 11.25 -32.54
N LEU A 457 8.79 12.37 -31.84
CA LEU A 457 9.63 13.45 -32.35
C LEU A 457 11.10 13.04 -32.45
N ALA A 458 11.61 12.34 -31.44
CA ALA A 458 12.99 11.87 -31.40
C ALA A 458 13.28 10.90 -32.55
N VAL A 459 12.42 9.90 -32.76
CA VAL A 459 12.53 8.89 -33.85
C VAL A 459 12.50 9.55 -35.23
N ASN A 460 11.74 10.63 -35.40
CA ASN A 460 11.70 11.38 -36.65
C ASN A 460 12.95 12.26 -36.86
N ALA A 461 13.58 12.74 -35.79
CA ALA A 461 14.77 13.59 -35.86
C ALA A 461 16.05 12.84 -36.29
N ILE A 462 16.13 11.52 -36.08
CA ILE A 462 17.31 10.68 -36.38
C ILE A 462 17.87 10.90 -37.80
N GLN A 463 17.00 11.08 -38.81
CA GLN A 463 17.42 11.23 -40.21
C GLN A 463 17.79 12.66 -40.62
N SER A 464 17.47 13.66 -39.81
CA SER A 464 17.62 15.07 -40.20
C SER A 464 18.99 15.67 -39.83
N ASN A 465 19.67 15.08 -38.83
CA ASN A 465 20.99 15.52 -38.37
C ASN A 465 21.73 14.30 -37.80
N GLU A 466 22.65 13.70 -38.56
CA GLU A 466 23.18 12.35 -38.29
C GLU A 466 23.80 12.21 -36.89
N ASN A 467 24.68 13.13 -36.47
CA ASN A 467 25.34 13.02 -35.16
C ASN A 467 24.48 13.54 -34.01
N GLN A 468 23.78 14.66 -34.20
CA GLN A 468 22.99 15.27 -33.14
C GLN A 468 21.68 14.51 -32.91
N GLY A 469 21.04 14.02 -33.97
CA GLY A 469 19.78 13.28 -33.89
C GLY A 469 19.92 11.92 -33.23
N VAL A 470 21.05 11.23 -33.42
CA VAL A 470 21.37 9.99 -32.69
C VAL A 470 21.55 10.27 -31.20
N LYS A 471 22.31 11.30 -30.84
CA LYS A 471 22.53 11.70 -29.44
C LYS A 471 21.23 12.14 -28.75
N ASP A 472 20.39 12.91 -29.44
CA ASP A 472 19.10 13.39 -28.91
C ASP A 472 18.12 12.22 -28.70
N PHE A 473 18.08 11.26 -29.62
CA PHE A 473 17.27 10.04 -29.47
C PHE A 473 17.72 9.19 -28.28
N LEU A 474 19.02 8.95 -28.14
CA LEU A 474 19.57 8.16 -27.04
C LEU A 474 19.30 8.80 -25.66
N ASN A 475 19.39 10.12 -25.56
CA ASN A 475 19.01 10.85 -24.33
C ASN A 475 17.52 10.68 -24.00
N ILE A 476 16.64 10.75 -25.00
CA ILE A 476 15.20 10.53 -24.81
C ILE A 476 14.90 9.07 -24.44
N LEU A 477 15.61 8.10 -25.03
CA LEU A 477 15.49 6.69 -24.67
C LEU A 477 15.81 6.48 -23.19
N ARG A 478 16.93 7.01 -22.69
CA ARG A 478 17.31 6.91 -21.27
C ARG A 478 16.27 7.53 -20.35
N GLN A 479 15.82 8.75 -20.66
CA GLN A 479 14.78 9.44 -19.86
C GLN A 479 13.44 8.69 -19.89
N THR A 480 13.07 8.11 -21.04
CA THR A 480 11.83 7.33 -21.18
C THR A 480 11.89 6.09 -20.30
N ALA A 481 13.01 5.36 -20.30
CA ALA A 481 13.21 4.20 -19.43
C ALA A 481 13.12 4.55 -17.93
N ALA A 482 13.75 5.65 -17.53
CA ALA A 482 13.68 6.14 -16.14
C ALA A 482 12.24 6.47 -15.72
N ILE A 483 11.49 7.18 -16.58
CA ILE A 483 10.09 7.53 -16.31
C ILE A 483 9.18 6.28 -16.30
N SER A 484 9.39 5.32 -17.20
CA SER A 484 8.64 4.06 -17.22
C SER A 484 8.80 3.29 -15.90
N HIS A 485 10.02 3.20 -15.36
CA HIS A 485 10.24 2.57 -14.06
C HIS A 485 9.56 3.30 -12.90
N LEU A 486 9.56 4.65 -12.90
CA LEU A 486 8.83 5.42 -11.90
C LEU A 486 7.32 5.17 -11.98
N LEU A 487 6.79 5.04 -13.20
CA LEU A 487 5.39 4.74 -13.45
C LEU A 487 5.00 3.33 -12.98
N GLU A 488 5.77 2.31 -13.34
CA GLU A 488 5.57 0.92 -12.89
C GLU A 488 5.54 0.84 -11.36
N LYS A 489 6.51 1.48 -10.70
CA LYS A 489 6.56 1.54 -9.25
C LYS A 489 5.31 2.17 -8.64
N GLN A 490 4.80 3.26 -9.22
CA GLN A 490 3.57 3.89 -8.72
C GLN A 490 2.34 3.00 -8.92
N ILE A 491 2.25 2.29 -10.05
CA ILE A 491 1.17 1.34 -10.30
C ILE A 491 1.19 0.24 -9.23
N ASP A 492 2.35 -0.32 -8.91
CA ASP A 492 2.48 -1.35 -7.88
C ASP A 492 2.18 -0.81 -6.47
N ASP A 493 2.76 0.34 -6.10
CA ASP A 493 2.61 0.90 -4.75
C ASP A 493 1.18 1.42 -4.48
N SER A 494 0.51 1.98 -5.50
CA SER A 494 -0.78 2.67 -5.33
C SER A 494 -1.96 1.88 -5.88
N VAL A 495 -1.91 1.46 -7.14
CA VAL A 495 -3.05 0.83 -7.82
C VAL A 495 -3.20 -0.62 -7.37
N SER A 496 -2.13 -1.41 -7.42
CA SER A 496 -2.15 -2.82 -6.99
C SER A 496 -2.49 -2.94 -5.51
N ALA A 497 -2.04 -2.00 -4.66
CA ALA A 497 -2.37 -1.96 -3.25
C ALA A 497 -3.87 -1.72 -2.97
N LEU A 498 -4.52 -0.83 -3.72
CA LEU A 498 -5.94 -0.50 -3.56
C LEU A 498 -6.86 -1.58 -4.14
N LEU A 499 -6.43 -2.30 -5.18
CA LEU A 499 -7.26 -3.26 -5.91
C LEU A 499 -7.04 -4.72 -5.51
N LYS A 500 -6.30 -5.02 -4.44
CA LYS A 500 -5.96 -6.40 -3.99
C LYS A 500 -7.16 -7.35 -3.93
N ASN A 501 -8.34 -6.85 -3.56
CA ASN A 501 -9.55 -7.64 -3.37
C ASN A 501 -10.61 -7.45 -4.46
N SER A 502 -10.30 -6.68 -5.52
CA SER A 502 -11.25 -6.39 -6.60
C SER A 502 -11.08 -7.37 -7.77
N SER A 503 -12.19 -7.89 -8.28
CA SER A 503 -12.22 -8.71 -9.51
C SER A 503 -11.80 -7.93 -10.77
N GLN A 504 -11.79 -6.59 -10.72
CA GLN A 504 -11.41 -5.73 -11.85
C GLN A 504 -9.92 -5.34 -11.85
N SER A 505 -9.14 -5.83 -10.88
CA SER A 505 -7.71 -5.51 -10.72
C SER A 505 -6.89 -5.87 -11.97
N THR A 506 -7.14 -7.03 -12.57
CA THR A 506 -6.41 -7.50 -13.76
C THR A 506 -6.62 -6.60 -14.96
N SER A 507 -7.86 -6.20 -15.24
CA SER A 507 -8.19 -5.35 -16.39
C SER A 507 -7.55 -3.96 -16.31
N CYS A 508 -7.48 -3.37 -15.10
CA CYS A 508 -6.83 -2.06 -14.91
C CYS A 508 -5.31 -2.14 -15.13
N LEU A 509 -4.68 -3.21 -14.64
CA LEU A 509 -3.25 -3.44 -14.81
C LEU A 509 -2.88 -3.79 -16.25
N GLU A 510 -3.70 -4.57 -16.95
CA GLU A 510 -3.54 -4.89 -18.37
C GLU A 510 -3.57 -3.63 -19.25
N HIS A 511 -4.46 -2.68 -18.96
CA HIS A 511 -4.53 -1.43 -19.70
C HIS A 511 -3.24 -0.61 -19.58
N ALA A 512 -2.68 -0.48 -18.36
CA ALA A 512 -1.44 0.23 -18.15
C ALA A 512 -0.23 -0.47 -18.83
N LYS A 513 -0.16 -1.80 -18.74
CA LYS A 513 0.88 -2.60 -19.40
C LYS A 513 0.85 -2.45 -20.92
N SER A 514 -0.33 -2.54 -21.54
CA SER A 514 -0.49 -2.39 -22.99
C SER A 514 0.03 -1.05 -23.51
N LEU A 515 -0.09 0.02 -22.72
CA LEU A 515 0.39 1.34 -23.11
C LEU A 515 1.91 1.47 -22.98
N LEU A 516 2.51 0.86 -21.96
CA LEU A 516 3.97 0.75 -21.81
C LEU A 516 4.58 -0.07 -22.95
N GLU A 517 4.00 -1.22 -23.29
CA GLU A 517 4.41 -2.06 -24.44
C GLU A 517 4.36 -1.26 -25.76
N THR A 518 3.39 -0.37 -25.92
CA THR A 518 3.29 0.51 -27.09
C THR A 518 4.45 1.50 -27.18
N ILE A 519 4.88 2.05 -26.04
CA ILE A 519 6.03 2.97 -25.96
C ILE A 519 7.33 2.21 -26.23
N GLU A 520 7.50 1.03 -25.64
CA GLU A 520 8.66 0.14 -25.88
C GLU A 520 8.78 -0.20 -27.36
N ALA A 521 7.71 -0.64 -28.01
CA ALA A 521 7.71 -0.94 -29.44
C ALA A 521 8.09 0.28 -30.32
N LYS A 522 7.85 1.51 -29.85
CA LYS A 522 8.29 2.75 -30.53
C LYS A 522 9.78 3.02 -30.30
N LEU A 523 10.28 2.79 -29.08
CA LEU A 523 11.70 2.88 -28.77
C LEU A 523 12.51 1.87 -29.60
N ASP A 524 12.03 0.62 -29.71
CA ASP A 524 12.67 -0.42 -30.53
C ASP A 524 12.79 -0.01 -32.00
N LYS A 525 11.72 0.55 -32.57
CA LYS A 525 11.74 1.12 -33.93
C LYS A 525 12.73 2.29 -34.04
N GLY A 526 12.87 3.08 -32.99
CA GLY A 526 13.85 4.15 -32.91
C GLY A 526 15.29 3.64 -32.92
N VAL A 527 15.58 2.61 -32.12
CA VAL A 527 16.89 1.94 -32.08
C VAL A 527 17.22 1.32 -33.44
N ASP A 528 16.27 0.61 -34.06
CA ASP A 528 16.45 0.04 -35.40
C ASP A 528 16.76 1.11 -36.45
N LYS A 529 16.04 2.22 -36.42
CA LYS A 529 16.24 3.37 -37.33
C LYS A 529 17.59 4.06 -37.08
N MET A 530 17.99 4.21 -35.82
CA MET A 530 19.30 4.72 -35.42
C MET A 530 20.43 3.85 -35.98
N LEU A 531 20.38 2.54 -35.72
CA LEU A 531 21.39 1.59 -36.21
C LEU A 531 21.46 1.58 -37.74
N THR A 532 20.30 1.60 -38.40
CA THR A 532 20.22 1.67 -39.87
C THR A 532 20.84 2.97 -40.42
N THR A 533 20.66 4.09 -39.73
CA THR A 533 21.24 5.39 -40.12
C THR A 533 22.75 5.37 -39.95
N ILE A 534 23.27 4.87 -38.83
CA ILE A 534 24.71 4.74 -38.56
C ILE A 534 25.39 3.87 -39.62
N VAL A 535 24.84 2.67 -39.85
CA VAL A 535 25.38 1.71 -40.82
C VAL A 535 25.21 2.21 -42.26
N GLY A 536 24.13 2.93 -42.55
CA GLY A 536 23.91 3.61 -43.83
C GLY A 536 24.99 4.67 -44.12
N HIS A 537 25.36 5.47 -43.11
CA HIS A 537 26.43 6.46 -43.25
C HIS A 537 27.79 5.80 -43.47
N VAL A 538 28.08 4.71 -42.75
CA VAL A 538 29.29 3.91 -43.00
C VAL A 538 29.34 3.40 -44.44
N ARG A 539 28.23 2.85 -44.96
CA ARG A 539 28.13 2.42 -46.36
C ARG A 539 28.38 3.59 -47.32
N PHE A 540 27.87 4.78 -47.01
CA PHE A 540 28.11 5.98 -47.80
C PHE A 540 29.60 6.37 -47.82
N ILE A 541 30.28 6.38 -46.67
CA ILE A 541 31.73 6.63 -46.59
C ILE A 541 32.50 5.62 -47.45
N LEU A 542 32.23 4.32 -47.26
CA LEU A 542 32.91 3.25 -48.00
C LEU A 542 32.69 3.35 -49.52
N THR A 543 31.47 3.68 -49.95
CA THR A 543 31.15 3.77 -51.39
C THR A 543 31.74 5.03 -52.05
N THR A 544 31.85 6.12 -51.31
CA THR A 544 32.23 7.43 -51.86
C THR A 544 33.75 7.65 -51.81
N GLU A 545 34.40 7.20 -50.75
CA GLU A 545 35.83 7.46 -50.50
C GLU A 545 36.75 6.32 -50.98
N GLN A 546 36.26 5.07 -51.08
CA GLN A 546 37.09 3.92 -51.49
C GLN A 546 37.17 3.80 -53.01
N LYS A 547 38.39 3.89 -53.57
CA LYS A 547 38.62 3.82 -55.02
C LYS A 547 38.90 2.39 -55.47
N LYS A 548 38.42 2.00 -56.67
CA LYS A 548 38.65 0.66 -57.25
C LYS A 548 40.13 0.29 -57.46
N GLN A 549 41.00 1.30 -57.59
CA GLN A 549 42.43 1.12 -57.78
C GLN A 549 43.19 0.79 -56.47
N GLU A 550 42.58 1.04 -55.30
CA GLU A 550 43.24 0.82 -53.99
C GLU A 550 43.44 -0.67 -53.65
N PHE A 551 42.61 -1.57 -54.20
CA PHE A 551 42.74 -3.02 -54.01
C PHE A 551 43.41 -3.75 -55.19
N LYS A 552 43.81 -3.00 -56.22
CA LYS A 552 44.55 -3.50 -57.38
C LYS A 552 45.57 -2.44 -57.86
N PRO A 553 46.62 -2.15 -57.07
CA PRO A 553 47.70 -1.27 -57.49
C PRO A 553 48.37 -1.80 -58.77
N GLU A 554 48.71 -0.90 -59.70
CA GLU A 554 49.49 -1.25 -60.91
C GLU A 554 50.93 -1.59 -60.50
N GLU A 555 51.47 -2.70 -61.01
CA GLU A 555 52.85 -3.14 -60.74
C GLU A 555 53.84 -2.24 -61.52
N ASP A 556 54.22 -1.10 -60.95
CA ASP A 556 55.37 -0.32 -61.45
C ASP A 556 56.65 -0.69 -60.68
N ASP A 557 57.58 -1.33 -61.38
CA ASP A 557 58.86 -1.92 -60.91
C ASP A 557 59.85 -0.96 -60.21
N ASN A 558 59.50 0.31 -59.98
CA ASN A 558 60.43 1.32 -59.46
C ASN A 558 59.90 2.22 -58.33
N ASN A 559 58.78 1.88 -57.69
CA ASN A 559 58.35 2.59 -56.49
C ASN A 559 58.02 1.60 -55.37
N SER A 560 59.00 1.34 -54.50
CA SER A 560 58.76 0.81 -53.16
C SER A 560 58.07 1.89 -52.31
N GLY A 561 56.85 2.25 -52.69
CA GLY A 561 55.96 3.07 -51.86
C GLY A 561 55.55 2.25 -50.64
N GLU A 562 55.61 2.85 -49.45
CA GLU A 562 55.06 2.26 -48.24
C GLU A 562 53.63 1.76 -48.49
N ILE A 563 53.38 0.47 -48.25
CA ILE A 563 52.03 -0.09 -48.31
C ILE A 563 51.22 0.62 -47.20
N PRO A 564 50.13 1.34 -47.53
CA PRO A 564 49.33 2.00 -46.51
C PRO A 564 48.75 0.97 -45.55
N LEU A 565 48.96 1.18 -44.25
CA LEU A 565 48.43 0.31 -43.18
C LEU A 565 46.89 0.26 -43.14
N CYS A 566 46.21 1.25 -43.71
CA CYS A 566 44.75 1.39 -43.72
C CYS A 566 44.30 2.31 -44.88
N SER A 567 43.18 2.02 -45.54
CA SER A 567 42.60 2.93 -46.54
C SER A 567 41.98 4.17 -45.89
N ASN A 568 41.95 5.29 -46.60
CA ASN A 568 41.37 6.54 -46.08
C ASN A 568 39.88 6.36 -45.75
N ALA A 569 39.13 5.64 -46.59
CA ALA A 569 37.71 5.33 -46.34
C ALA A 569 37.51 4.50 -45.06
N CYS A 570 38.39 3.53 -44.79
CA CYS A 570 38.35 2.73 -43.57
C CYS A 570 38.67 3.59 -42.33
N SER A 571 39.70 4.44 -42.39
CA SER A 571 40.02 5.36 -41.30
C SER A 571 38.86 6.30 -40.96
N MET A 572 38.19 6.85 -41.98
CA MET A 572 37.01 7.69 -41.81
C MET A 572 35.82 6.92 -41.22
N ALA A 573 35.55 5.71 -41.71
CA ALA A 573 34.48 4.86 -41.20
C ALA A 573 34.71 4.46 -39.73
N CYS A 574 35.94 4.03 -39.38
CA CYS A 574 36.32 3.70 -38.00
C CYS A 574 36.21 4.91 -37.08
N LYS A 575 36.67 6.08 -37.50
CA LYS A 575 36.57 7.31 -36.70
C LYS A 575 35.11 7.69 -36.42
N TYR A 576 34.23 7.59 -37.43
CA TYR A 576 32.80 7.82 -37.27
C TYR A 576 32.16 6.80 -36.32
N LEU A 577 32.44 5.50 -36.50
CA LEU A 577 31.94 4.43 -35.63
C LEU A 577 32.40 4.61 -34.17
N SER A 578 33.67 4.93 -33.93
CA SER A 578 34.17 5.19 -32.58
C SER A 578 33.44 6.37 -31.92
N GLN A 579 33.08 7.41 -32.69
CA GLN A 579 32.28 8.52 -32.17
C GLN A 579 30.86 8.08 -31.79
N GLN A 580 30.20 7.28 -32.64
CA GLN A 580 28.85 6.77 -32.36
C GLN A 580 28.83 5.82 -31.16
N ILE A 581 29.82 4.92 -31.07
CA ILE A 581 29.98 3.99 -29.94
C ILE A 581 30.21 4.75 -28.64
N ALA A 582 31.02 5.82 -28.66
CA ALA A 582 31.21 6.66 -27.48
C ALA A 582 29.88 7.30 -27.02
N ILE A 583 29.07 7.81 -27.94
CA ILE A 583 27.75 8.39 -27.62
C ILE A 583 26.81 7.31 -27.04
N MET A 584 26.82 6.09 -27.58
CA MET A 584 26.03 4.97 -27.07
C MET A 584 26.46 4.58 -25.64
N ASN A 585 27.76 4.46 -25.39
CA ASN A 585 28.31 4.14 -24.06
C ASN A 585 27.98 5.21 -23.01
N GLU A 586 27.81 6.46 -23.40
CA GLU A 586 27.41 7.55 -22.48
C GLU A 586 25.89 7.56 -22.18
N SER A 587 25.08 6.88 -22.99
CA SER A 587 23.62 7.03 -22.99
C SER A 587 22.84 5.75 -22.67
N LEU A 588 23.44 4.57 -22.88
CA LEU A 588 22.84 3.26 -22.63
C LEU A 588 23.65 2.51 -21.57
N ASP A 589 22.96 1.75 -20.72
CA ASP A 589 23.56 0.99 -19.63
C ASP A 589 23.22 -0.52 -19.71
N GLY A 590 24.10 -1.35 -19.15
CA GLY A 590 23.87 -2.78 -18.93
C GLY A 590 23.55 -3.58 -20.20
N SER A 591 22.54 -4.45 -20.10
CA SER A 591 22.13 -5.34 -21.20
C SER A 591 21.62 -4.58 -22.43
N ASN A 592 21.02 -3.40 -22.25
CA ASN A 592 20.55 -2.58 -23.38
C ASN A 592 21.71 -2.07 -24.23
N LEU A 593 22.83 -1.70 -23.60
CA LEU A 593 24.06 -1.32 -24.30
C LEU A 593 24.65 -2.53 -25.04
N GLU A 594 24.78 -3.68 -24.36
CA GLU A 594 25.34 -4.91 -24.93
C GLU A 594 24.56 -5.39 -26.16
N ASN A 595 23.22 -5.44 -26.06
CA ASN A 595 22.35 -5.85 -27.16
C ASN A 595 22.44 -4.88 -28.35
N THR A 596 22.44 -3.57 -28.08
CA THR A 596 22.52 -2.53 -29.12
C THR A 596 23.87 -2.57 -29.84
N LEU A 597 24.98 -2.71 -29.10
CA LEU A 597 26.31 -2.84 -29.69
C LEU A 597 26.44 -4.14 -30.48
N THR A 598 25.94 -5.26 -29.96
CA THR A 598 25.97 -6.55 -30.68
C THR A 598 25.25 -6.45 -32.03
N GLU A 599 24.05 -5.88 -32.05
CA GLU A 599 23.30 -5.67 -33.28
C GLU A 599 24.00 -4.69 -34.24
N LEU A 600 24.63 -3.62 -33.73
CA LEU A 600 25.44 -2.71 -34.53
C LEU A 600 26.59 -3.45 -35.21
N VAL A 601 27.30 -4.31 -34.48
CA VAL A 601 28.44 -5.10 -34.99
C VAL A 601 27.99 -6.06 -36.08
N VAL A 602 26.89 -6.78 -35.88
CA VAL A 602 26.32 -7.70 -36.88
C VAL A 602 25.98 -6.95 -38.18
N ARG A 603 25.29 -5.80 -38.08
CA ARG A 603 24.92 -4.99 -39.25
C ARG A 603 26.13 -4.40 -39.96
N PHE A 604 27.11 -3.93 -39.20
CA PHE A 604 28.33 -3.36 -39.75
C PHE A 604 29.22 -4.41 -40.43
N HIS A 605 29.40 -5.58 -39.82
CA HIS A 605 30.08 -6.72 -40.43
C HIS A 605 29.46 -7.07 -41.78
N ARG A 606 28.13 -7.15 -41.85
CA ARG A 606 27.42 -7.38 -43.12
C ARG A 606 27.73 -6.31 -44.17
N VAL A 607 27.74 -5.03 -43.80
CA VAL A 607 28.09 -3.94 -44.74
C VAL A 607 29.51 -4.03 -45.25
N ILE A 608 30.47 -4.40 -44.40
CA ILE A 608 31.86 -4.59 -44.83
C ILE A 608 31.97 -5.76 -45.80
N VAL A 609 31.39 -6.91 -45.45
CA VAL A 609 31.41 -8.10 -46.30
C VAL A 609 30.80 -7.80 -47.67
N ASP A 610 29.62 -7.17 -47.70
CA ASP A 610 28.95 -6.76 -48.94
C ASP A 610 29.77 -5.76 -49.76
N HIS A 611 30.57 -4.91 -49.12
CA HIS A 611 31.46 -3.96 -49.79
C HIS A 611 32.71 -4.63 -50.38
N ILE A 612 33.36 -5.52 -49.60
CA ILE A 612 34.55 -6.29 -50.03
C ILE A 612 34.25 -7.12 -51.28
N TYR A 613 33.10 -7.80 -51.33
CA TYR A 613 32.73 -8.61 -52.50
C TYR A 613 32.54 -7.82 -53.80
N GLN A 614 32.56 -6.48 -53.78
CA GLN A 614 32.43 -5.63 -54.97
C GLN A 614 33.77 -5.31 -55.66
N PHE A 615 34.91 -5.70 -55.07
CA PHE A 615 36.23 -5.40 -55.59
C PHE A 615 36.96 -6.63 -56.12
N GLN A 616 37.95 -6.39 -56.99
CA GLN A 616 38.90 -7.40 -57.46
C GLN A 616 40.27 -7.13 -56.83
N TYR A 617 40.98 -8.19 -56.45
CA TYR A 617 42.20 -8.11 -55.64
C TYR A 617 43.43 -8.61 -56.41
N ASN A 618 44.61 -8.04 -56.12
CA ASN A 618 45.93 -8.62 -56.42
C ASN A 618 46.66 -9.01 -55.11
N SER A 619 47.84 -9.64 -55.21
CA SER A 619 48.61 -10.11 -54.04
C SER A 619 48.97 -9.02 -53.02
N GLN A 620 49.17 -7.78 -53.47
CA GLN A 620 49.36 -6.63 -52.57
C GLN A 620 48.05 -6.12 -51.96
N GLY A 621 46.94 -6.15 -52.72
CA GLY A 621 45.60 -5.79 -52.25
C GLY A 621 45.01 -6.76 -51.23
N GLU A 622 45.36 -8.05 -51.30
CA GLU A 622 45.00 -9.05 -50.29
C GLU A 622 45.62 -8.72 -48.92
N LEU A 623 46.88 -8.25 -48.91
CA LEU A 623 47.57 -7.83 -47.67
C LEU A 623 46.89 -6.61 -47.03
N ILE A 624 46.47 -5.64 -47.85
CA ILE A 624 45.73 -4.44 -47.41
C ILE A 624 44.38 -4.84 -46.82
N LEU A 625 43.66 -5.79 -47.45
CA LEU A 625 42.39 -6.32 -46.95
C LEU A 625 42.53 -6.97 -45.57
N GLN A 626 43.59 -7.77 -45.38
CA GLN A 626 43.86 -8.49 -44.13
C GLN A 626 44.14 -7.54 -42.96
N LEU A 627 44.93 -6.48 -43.21
CA LEU A 627 45.20 -5.40 -42.25
C LEU A 627 43.94 -4.59 -41.95
N LEU A 628 43.09 -4.35 -42.95
CA LEU A 628 41.80 -3.66 -42.81
C LEU A 628 40.87 -4.42 -41.86
N PHE A 629 40.74 -5.74 -42.08
CA PHE A 629 39.93 -6.61 -41.25
C PHE A 629 40.43 -6.64 -39.80
N PHE A 630 41.76 -6.67 -39.61
CA PHE A 630 42.37 -6.65 -38.29
C PHE A 630 42.11 -5.35 -37.52
N LEU A 631 42.24 -4.18 -38.16
CA LEU A 631 41.98 -2.86 -37.57
C LEU A 631 40.50 -2.65 -37.22
N ILE A 632 39.61 -3.11 -38.09
CA ILE A 632 38.17 -3.07 -37.88
C ILE A 632 37.76 -3.98 -36.71
N CYS A 633 38.26 -5.22 -36.67
CA CYS A 633 38.04 -6.11 -35.56
C CYS A 633 38.61 -5.53 -34.25
N LEU A 634 39.79 -4.92 -34.27
CA LEU A 634 40.36 -4.30 -33.07
C LEU A 634 39.50 -3.14 -32.56
N SER A 635 39.03 -2.25 -33.42
CA SER A 635 38.24 -1.08 -33.02
C SER A 635 36.85 -1.42 -32.49
N ILE A 636 36.32 -2.61 -32.81
CA ILE A 636 35.04 -3.11 -32.32
C ILE A 636 35.20 -3.99 -31.08
N PHE A 637 36.10 -4.97 -31.12
CA PHE A 637 36.26 -5.95 -30.04
C PHE A 637 36.93 -5.37 -28.79
N TYR A 638 37.64 -4.24 -28.89
CA TYR A 638 38.17 -3.55 -27.72
C TYR A 638 37.06 -2.97 -26.82
N TYR A 639 35.88 -2.66 -27.37
CA TYR A 639 34.75 -2.13 -26.62
C TYR A 639 33.80 -3.22 -26.10
N SER A 640 33.81 -4.42 -26.69
CA SER A 640 33.02 -5.57 -26.22
C SER A 640 33.69 -6.37 -25.10
N ARG A 641 34.99 -6.16 -24.84
CA ARG A 641 35.75 -6.92 -23.84
C ARG A 641 36.03 -6.11 -22.57
N SER A 642 35.02 -6.06 -21.70
CA SER A 642 35.30 -6.24 -20.27
C SER A 642 34.88 -7.60 -19.75
N ASP A 643 34.09 -8.41 -20.46
CA ASP A 643 33.93 -9.83 -20.10
C ASP A 643 33.58 -10.73 -21.31
N ALA A 644 34.34 -11.82 -21.41
CA ALA A 644 34.06 -13.09 -22.06
C ALA A 644 33.94 -13.24 -23.60
N VAL A 645 34.46 -14.40 -24.02
CA VAL A 645 34.35 -15.11 -25.31
C VAL A 645 35.12 -14.55 -26.50
N ALA A 646 36.31 -15.13 -26.66
CA ALA A 646 37.00 -15.24 -27.93
C ALA A 646 36.11 -15.99 -28.95
N VAL A 647 35.49 -15.25 -29.87
CA VAL A 647 35.13 -15.83 -31.16
C VAL A 647 36.43 -15.87 -31.97
N ARG A 648 37.04 -17.05 -31.99
CA ARG A 648 38.04 -17.42 -33.00
C ARG A 648 37.33 -17.41 -34.36
N CYS A 649 37.75 -16.52 -35.25
CA CYS A 649 37.78 -16.80 -36.68
C CYS A 649 39.24 -17.05 -37.06
#